data_AF-A0A0Q1AGQ1-F1
#
_entry.id   AF-A0A0Q1AGQ1-F1
#
_cell.length_a   1.000
_cell.length_b   1.000
_cell.length_c   1.000
_cell.angle_alpha   90.00
_cell.angle_beta   90.00
_cell.angle_gamma   90.00
#
_symmetry.space_group_name_H-M   'P 1'
#
loop_
_entity.id
_entity.type
_entity.pdbx_description
1 polymer ?
#
loop_
_entity_poly.entity_id
_entity_poly.type
_entity_poly.pdbx_seq_one_letter_code
_entity_poly.pdbx_strand_id
1 'polypeptide(L)'
;MIFIFSFLLQLSAQGSWHAELNHWPRTIIGEDDIQLIRDRVLVEPYSDLYASITANAAIDYDDCAMERDKAEVCRSAAFLFLIASEQTYAEKALDYLLVADREPADGYMETYENIIWDAENLTSICIAYDFLKGNNYDFNDNEATVRNNIMNIAAGLYDDIMEHYLIHIAWEAGGKKTNFGVKLASALGLAAIILNTESSDQEAEQPQTWINYSMNLLYEHYHQYLVDDDGGWAEGNHYQKFVAYNLIPFVFSHHNFLSGASEEYYGLLLPPWLEDENFQNSLEWGIKLRMPDGARPNFDDCFNQPYYFNGVFAQYYDNDTFAWDYMVSDNPYNILTSPGSIAVEIICLYDDTYPGATEPDFLTQFLPEAGQAVFRSSWEENAVYMCLLGEHGRARTGGLSHEHPDNMSFIIHAYGELLAMDCGYLSFAQHDSVRYADNHSLILVDGEGPSASTVATSGGTDAFIENYFDLPDIDFAEVQTNYLNTDFSRNVAFINDSYFIISDIITGSDIHTYDWLLHGNGGGDTENDFQLTDYGSQYTVNGIDLHLFINSDNEILLSDYDDYHEVNYETAGLHTVTKATVEAQNATFSAFLIPAPANGEILYNPLALENCSGGSIISGNEIILSLVKNNNDNIGSNLESIEFTTNAFVTNLVKEDEVIPGTIHLKNGSYFQYDDVDLIQSSQLTDLALNITDNEAFGYVTNNCALELFTGNMPVSVAGAESYIYNAGLLSLTLQDSSYFTLEVDWSLENTGSDDMAIPDNFILYQNYPNPFNPSTSISFAYPNSQADHNENAELTIFNLKGQIIRKLKLTNADLSDTGDFARELDEFDENKFTITWDGIDSKGRSLPSGIYLYRLNLENYSATRKMILLK
;
A
#
# COMPACT_ATOMS: atom_id res chain seq x y z
N MET A 1 12.11 -40.04 7.71
CA MET A 1 10.77 -40.68 7.77
C MET A 1 9.64 -39.64 7.80
N ILE A 2 9.86 -38.44 8.33
CA ILE A 2 8.98 -37.26 8.10
C ILE A 2 9.19 -36.70 6.67
N PHE A 3 10.42 -36.77 6.15
CA PHE A 3 10.81 -36.43 4.76
C PHE A 3 10.07 -37.15 3.62
N ILE A 4 9.45 -38.31 3.87
CA ILE A 4 8.75 -39.09 2.82
C ILE A 4 7.27 -38.69 2.73
N PHE A 5 6.74 -38.02 3.75
CA PHE A 5 5.30 -37.69 3.82
C PHE A 5 4.95 -36.41 3.05
N SER A 6 5.84 -35.41 2.96
CA SER A 6 5.65 -34.25 2.06
C SER A 6 5.85 -34.63 0.60
N PHE A 7 6.78 -35.56 0.32
CA PHE A 7 7.11 -36.08 -1.01
C PHE A 7 5.93 -36.82 -1.68
N LEU A 8 5.09 -37.52 -0.90
CA LEU A 8 3.94 -38.26 -1.42
C LEU A 8 2.71 -37.39 -1.71
N LEU A 9 2.64 -36.17 -1.20
CA LEU A 9 1.56 -35.23 -1.50
C LEU A 9 1.86 -34.43 -2.78
N GLN A 10 3.11 -34.00 -3.00
CA GLN A 10 3.53 -33.26 -4.20
C GLN A 10 3.39 -34.09 -5.49
N LEU A 11 3.63 -35.40 -5.45
CA LEU A 11 3.59 -36.31 -6.62
C LEU A 11 2.20 -36.79 -7.06
N SER A 12 1.11 -36.29 -6.47
CA SER A 12 -0.25 -36.86 -6.70
C SER A 12 -1.27 -35.95 -7.40
N ALA A 13 -0.92 -34.69 -7.69
CA ALA A 13 -1.78 -33.83 -8.50
C ALA A 13 -1.39 -33.94 -9.97
N GLN A 14 -2.32 -34.45 -10.78
CA GLN A 14 -2.26 -34.32 -12.23
C GLN A 14 -3.00 -33.04 -12.60
N GLY A 15 -2.28 -31.96 -12.90
CA GLY A 15 -2.86 -30.88 -13.70
C GLY A 15 -3.28 -31.41 -15.07
N SER A 16 -4.12 -30.67 -15.77
CA SER A 16 -4.55 -31.02 -17.13
C SER A 16 -3.35 -30.93 -18.08
N TRP A 17 -2.87 -32.10 -18.54
CA TRP A 17 -1.82 -32.14 -19.56
C TRP A 17 -2.41 -32.02 -20.96
N HIS A 18 -1.95 -31.02 -21.71
CA HIS A 18 -2.55 -30.61 -22.97
C HIS A 18 -1.70 -30.95 -24.20
N ALA A 19 -1.36 -32.23 -24.40
CA ALA A 19 -0.60 -32.68 -25.57
C ALA A 19 -1.36 -32.55 -26.90
N GLU A 20 -2.67 -32.35 -26.86
CA GLU A 20 -3.53 -32.19 -28.03
C GLU A 20 -3.42 -30.82 -28.70
N LEU A 21 -2.92 -29.80 -28.00
CA LEU A 21 -2.78 -28.44 -28.51
C LEU A 21 -1.52 -28.34 -29.39
N ASN A 22 -1.67 -28.00 -30.67
CA ASN A 22 -0.58 -28.06 -31.65
C ASN A 22 -0.50 -26.84 -32.59
N HIS A 23 -1.10 -25.72 -32.20
CA HIS A 23 -0.99 -24.44 -32.92
C HIS A 23 0.34 -23.73 -32.60
N TRP A 24 0.76 -22.84 -33.48
CA TRP A 24 1.96 -21.99 -33.35
C TRP A 24 1.70 -20.63 -34.01
N PRO A 25 2.24 -19.51 -33.49
CA PRO A 25 2.89 -19.38 -32.18
C PRO A 25 1.88 -19.68 -31.05
N ARG A 26 2.39 -20.00 -29.86
CA ARG A 26 1.56 -20.42 -28.71
C ARG A 26 2.07 -19.95 -27.36
N THR A 27 3.01 -19.01 -27.36
CA THR A 27 3.48 -18.34 -26.15
C THR A 27 2.79 -16.98 -25.98
N ILE A 28 3.56 -15.89 -25.97
CA ILE A 28 3.09 -14.53 -25.71
C ILE A 28 2.20 -13.95 -26.83
N ILE A 29 2.08 -14.62 -27.98
CA ILE A 29 1.25 -14.21 -29.12
C ILE A 29 0.57 -15.43 -29.76
N GLY A 30 -0.56 -15.22 -30.42
CA GLY A 30 -1.21 -16.18 -31.32
C GLY A 30 -0.93 -15.92 -32.81
N GLU A 31 -1.42 -16.81 -33.68
CA GLU A 31 -1.27 -16.68 -35.14
C GLU A 31 -1.90 -15.39 -35.69
N ASP A 32 -3.03 -14.98 -35.12
CA ASP A 32 -3.78 -13.80 -35.54
C ASP A 32 -3.09 -12.47 -35.17
N ASP A 33 -2.17 -12.47 -34.20
CA ASP A 33 -1.48 -11.27 -33.71
C ASP A 33 -0.29 -10.85 -34.58
N ILE A 34 0.25 -11.76 -35.40
CA ILE A 34 1.49 -11.52 -36.18
C ILE A 34 1.38 -10.27 -37.05
N GLN A 35 0.23 -10.05 -37.69
CA GLN A 35 0.04 -8.88 -38.53
C GLN A 35 -0.04 -7.58 -37.72
N LEU A 36 -0.72 -7.61 -36.56
CA LEU A 36 -0.78 -6.47 -35.64
C LEU A 36 0.63 -6.06 -35.20
N ILE A 37 1.45 -7.03 -34.80
CA ILE A 37 2.83 -6.79 -34.33
C ILE A 37 3.70 -6.20 -35.45
N ARG A 38 3.55 -6.69 -36.69
CA ARG A 38 4.24 -6.12 -37.87
C ARG A 38 3.86 -4.67 -38.14
N ASP A 39 2.62 -4.30 -37.84
CA ASP A 39 2.14 -2.93 -38.01
C ASP A 39 2.64 -2.04 -36.85
N ARG A 40 2.67 -2.56 -35.61
CA ARG A 40 3.15 -1.84 -34.41
C ARG A 40 4.57 -1.34 -34.54
N VAL A 41 5.52 -2.18 -34.96
CA VAL A 41 6.96 -1.81 -35.07
C VAL A 41 7.25 -0.64 -36.02
N LEU A 42 6.26 -0.20 -36.80
CA LEU A 42 6.37 0.92 -37.75
C LEU A 42 5.94 2.26 -37.16
N VAL A 43 5.40 2.29 -35.94
CA VAL A 43 4.87 3.50 -35.29
C VAL A 43 5.48 3.69 -33.90
N GLU A 44 5.56 4.95 -33.47
CA GLU A 44 5.93 5.26 -32.09
C GLU A 44 4.84 4.79 -31.13
N PRO A 45 5.19 4.25 -29.95
CA PRO A 45 6.55 4.13 -29.39
C PRO A 45 7.31 2.84 -29.76
N TYR A 46 6.66 1.90 -30.45
CA TYR A 46 7.23 0.59 -30.72
C TYR A 46 8.42 0.62 -31.69
N SER A 47 8.55 1.66 -32.53
CA SER A 47 9.71 1.84 -33.42
C SER A 47 11.02 2.00 -32.66
N ASP A 48 11.02 2.67 -31.50
CA ASP A 48 12.21 2.83 -30.66
C ASP A 48 12.61 1.51 -29.96
N LEU A 49 11.62 0.76 -29.46
CA LEU A 49 11.84 -0.59 -28.93
C LEU A 49 12.36 -1.54 -30.01
N TYR A 50 11.78 -1.46 -31.21
CA TYR A 50 12.21 -2.24 -32.37
C TYR A 50 13.66 -1.92 -32.77
N ALA A 51 14.07 -0.65 -32.70
CA ALA A 51 15.45 -0.25 -32.93
C ALA A 51 16.41 -0.85 -31.90
N SER A 52 16.02 -0.87 -30.62
CA SER A 52 16.79 -1.49 -29.53
C SER A 52 16.93 -3.01 -29.72
N ILE A 53 15.84 -3.70 -30.06
CA ILE A 53 15.85 -5.13 -30.41
C ILE A 53 16.74 -5.40 -31.63
N THR A 54 16.72 -4.50 -32.63
CA THR A 54 17.57 -4.59 -33.81
C THR A 54 19.05 -4.46 -33.47
N ALA A 55 19.40 -3.51 -32.58
CA ALA A 55 20.76 -3.35 -32.09
C ALA A 55 21.23 -4.58 -31.30
N ASN A 56 20.37 -5.14 -30.45
CA ASN A 56 20.68 -6.34 -29.69
C ASN A 56 20.90 -7.56 -30.59
N ALA A 57 20.00 -7.79 -31.56
CA ALA A 57 20.14 -8.86 -32.55
C ALA A 57 21.40 -8.72 -33.44
N ALA A 58 22.08 -7.57 -33.44
CA ALA A 58 23.32 -7.35 -34.18
C ALA A 58 24.59 -7.79 -33.42
N ILE A 59 24.50 -7.97 -32.09
CA ILE A 59 25.64 -8.38 -31.23
C ILE A 59 26.15 -9.75 -31.66
N ASP A 60 27.47 -9.94 -31.70
CA ASP A 60 28.07 -11.26 -31.93
C ASP A 60 27.96 -12.12 -30.67
N TYR A 61 27.64 -13.40 -30.81
CA TYR A 61 27.54 -14.30 -29.66
C TYR A 61 28.88 -14.45 -28.92
N ASP A 62 30.00 -14.24 -29.61
CA ASP A 62 31.35 -14.24 -29.00
C ASP A 62 31.61 -13.00 -28.12
N ASP A 63 30.82 -11.92 -28.28
CA ASP A 63 30.90 -10.72 -27.47
C ASP A 63 29.99 -10.78 -26.22
N CYS A 64 29.13 -11.80 -26.13
CA CYS A 64 28.24 -12.03 -24.99
C CYS A 64 29.03 -12.63 -23.82
N ALA A 65 28.81 -12.12 -22.60
CA ALA A 65 29.53 -12.59 -21.42
C ALA A 65 28.93 -13.88 -20.86
N MET A 66 27.61 -14.02 -20.96
CA MET A 66 26.80 -15.09 -20.39
C MET A 66 25.91 -15.75 -21.46
N GLU A 67 25.53 -17.01 -21.25
CA GLU A 67 24.51 -17.73 -22.00
C GLU A 67 23.17 -16.98 -22.03
N ARG A 68 22.75 -16.34 -20.93
CA ARG A 68 21.53 -15.50 -20.95
C ARG A 68 21.60 -14.36 -21.97
N ASP A 69 22.78 -13.75 -22.15
CA ASP A 69 22.97 -12.64 -23.09
C ASP A 69 22.84 -13.17 -24.53
N LYS A 70 23.43 -14.34 -24.81
CA LYS A 70 23.29 -15.01 -26.10
C LYS A 70 21.84 -15.41 -26.36
N ALA A 71 21.13 -15.89 -25.36
CA ALA A 71 19.72 -16.22 -25.46
C ALA A 71 18.85 -14.99 -25.76
N GLU A 72 19.19 -13.83 -25.21
CA GLU A 72 18.52 -12.55 -25.51
C GLU A 72 18.77 -12.10 -26.96
N VAL A 73 20.01 -12.22 -27.45
CA VAL A 73 20.36 -11.98 -28.87
C VAL A 73 19.60 -12.94 -29.78
N CYS A 74 19.49 -14.21 -29.40
CA CYS A 74 18.74 -15.24 -30.13
C CYS A 74 17.24 -14.90 -30.20
N ARG A 75 16.61 -14.54 -29.07
CA ARG A 75 15.21 -14.08 -29.01
C ARG A 75 14.98 -12.85 -29.89
N SER A 76 15.90 -11.90 -29.84
CA SER A 76 15.85 -10.68 -30.66
C SER A 76 15.92 -11.00 -32.15
N ALA A 77 16.84 -11.87 -32.57
CA ALA A 77 16.94 -12.32 -33.96
C ALA A 77 15.68 -13.08 -34.41
N ALA A 78 15.13 -13.97 -33.59
CA ALA A 78 13.89 -14.67 -33.89
C ALA A 78 12.69 -13.70 -34.05
N PHE A 79 12.61 -12.67 -33.21
CA PHE A 79 11.61 -11.60 -33.35
C PHE A 79 11.79 -10.83 -34.66
N LEU A 80 13.01 -10.45 -35.05
CA LEU A 80 13.24 -9.80 -36.34
C LEU A 80 12.82 -10.68 -37.53
N PHE A 81 13.00 -12.00 -37.43
CA PHE A 81 12.45 -12.92 -38.42
C PHE A 81 10.92 -12.93 -38.45
N LEU A 82 10.26 -12.91 -37.29
CA LEU A 82 8.79 -12.79 -37.20
C LEU A 82 8.28 -11.56 -37.97
N ILE A 83 8.96 -10.42 -37.79
CA ILE A 83 8.62 -9.15 -38.44
C ILE A 83 8.93 -9.16 -39.94
N ALA A 84 10.19 -9.40 -40.31
CA ALA A 84 10.69 -9.14 -41.66
C ALA A 84 10.72 -10.38 -42.58
N SER A 85 10.57 -11.59 -42.01
CA SER A 85 10.73 -12.87 -42.72
C SER A 85 12.07 -13.04 -43.45
N GLU A 86 13.10 -12.28 -43.04
CA GLU A 86 14.45 -12.39 -43.60
C GLU A 86 15.18 -13.59 -43.00
N GLN A 87 15.58 -14.53 -43.87
CA GLN A 87 16.17 -15.81 -43.45
C GLN A 87 17.45 -15.65 -42.63
N THR A 88 18.22 -14.59 -42.84
CA THR A 88 19.45 -14.32 -42.09
C THR A 88 19.21 -14.17 -40.59
N TYR A 89 18.05 -13.63 -40.19
CA TYR A 89 17.68 -13.52 -38.78
C TYR A 89 17.30 -14.87 -38.19
N ALA A 90 16.56 -15.69 -38.94
CA ALA A 90 16.22 -17.04 -38.51
C ALA A 90 17.46 -17.94 -38.41
N GLU A 91 18.38 -17.84 -39.36
CA GLU A 91 19.66 -18.55 -39.34
C GLU A 91 20.49 -18.14 -38.11
N LYS A 92 20.56 -16.83 -37.79
CA LYS A 92 21.25 -16.36 -36.59
C LYS A 92 20.64 -16.88 -35.29
N ALA A 93 19.31 -16.89 -35.18
CA ALA A 93 18.63 -17.47 -34.02
C ALA A 93 18.89 -18.99 -33.93
N LEU A 94 18.81 -19.70 -35.06
CA LEU A 94 19.08 -21.14 -35.13
C LEU A 94 20.52 -21.48 -34.72
N ASP A 95 21.51 -20.67 -35.11
CA ASP A 95 22.92 -20.90 -34.77
C ASP A 95 23.12 -21.06 -33.26
N TYR A 96 22.45 -20.24 -32.44
CA TYR A 96 22.49 -20.37 -31.00
C TYR A 96 21.59 -21.50 -30.48
N LEU A 97 20.35 -21.64 -30.98
CA LEU A 97 19.44 -22.74 -30.55
C LEU A 97 20.06 -24.14 -30.72
N LEU A 98 20.95 -24.32 -31.71
CA LEU A 98 21.68 -25.56 -31.95
C LEU A 98 22.75 -25.89 -30.91
N VAL A 99 23.25 -24.88 -30.20
CA VAL A 99 24.33 -25.00 -29.21
C VAL A 99 23.96 -24.44 -27.84
N ALA A 100 22.71 -24.04 -27.64
CA ALA A 100 22.20 -23.48 -26.39
C ALA A 100 22.45 -24.46 -25.24
N ASP A 101 23.03 -23.94 -24.18
CA ASP A 101 23.41 -24.69 -22.98
C ASP A 101 23.23 -23.80 -21.75
N ARG A 102 23.44 -24.38 -20.57
CA ARG A 102 23.41 -23.69 -19.28
C ARG A 102 24.73 -22.99 -18.98
N GLU A 103 24.69 -22.06 -18.03
CA GLU A 103 25.91 -21.44 -17.52
C GLU A 103 26.86 -22.48 -16.94
N PRO A 104 28.15 -22.45 -17.34
CA PRO A 104 29.16 -23.27 -16.70
C PRO A 104 29.23 -22.97 -15.19
N ALA A 105 29.32 -24.01 -14.38
CA ALA A 105 29.46 -23.89 -12.93
C ALA A 105 30.56 -24.83 -12.40
N ASP A 106 31.47 -24.30 -11.58
CA ASP A 106 32.53 -25.04 -10.90
C ASP A 106 32.08 -25.53 -9.49
N GLY A 107 30.89 -26.13 -9.43
CA GLY A 107 30.37 -26.83 -8.26
C GLY A 107 29.00 -26.37 -7.79
N TYR A 108 28.49 -27.01 -6.74
CA TYR A 108 27.07 -26.93 -6.34
C TYR A 108 26.57 -25.51 -6.00
N MET A 109 27.40 -24.65 -5.42
CA MET A 109 26.97 -23.29 -5.04
C MET A 109 26.80 -22.39 -6.26
N GLU A 110 27.76 -22.43 -7.19
CA GLU A 110 27.66 -21.68 -8.44
C GLU A 110 26.54 -22.24 -9.32
N THR A 111 26.32 -23.56 -9.33
CA THR A 111 25.15 -24.16 -10.00
C THR A 111 23.84 -23.62 -9.45
N TYR A 112 23.74 -23.46 -8.13
CA TYR A 112 22.56 -22.90 -7.47
C TYR A 112 22.39 -21.40 -7.80
N GLU A 113 23.47 -20.62 -7.74
CA GLU A 113 23.45 -19.18 -8.08
C GLU A 113 23.10 -18.94 -9.56
N ASN A 114 23.48 -19.85 -10.46
CA ASN A 114 23.18 -19.75 -11.89
C ASN A 114 21.71 -20.03 -12.25
N ILE A 115 20.89 -20.59 -11.34
CA ILE A 115 19.48 -20.94 -11.63
C ILE A 115 18.69 -19.74 -12.17
N ILE A 116 18.91 -18.54 -11.61
CA ILE A 116 18.22 -17.32 -12.04
C ILE A 116 18.57 -16.95 -13.49
N TRP A 117 19.82 -17.13 -13.90
CA TRP A 117 20.31 -16.81 -15.24
C TRP A 117 19.94 -17.89 -16.25
N ASP A 118 20.03 -19.15 -15.85
CA ASP A 118 19.57 -20.29 -16.65
C ASP A 118 18.06 -20.23 -16.91
N ALA A 119 17.26 -19.72 -15.96
CA ALA A 119 15.83 -19.49 -16.16
C ALA A 119 15.56 -18.40 -17.21
N GLU A 120 16.32 -17.30 -17.21
CA GLU A 120 16.25 -16.25 -18.23
C GLU A 120 16.64 -16.78 -19.62
N ASN A 121 17.72 -17.58 -19.68
CA ASN A 121 18.15 -18.28 -20.88
C ASN A 121 17.03 -19.18 -21.43
N LEU A 122 16.51 -20.10 -20.61
CA LEU A 122 15.45 -21.02 -21.00
C LEU A 122 14.19 -20.29 -21.51
N THR A 123 13.81 -19.20 -20.83
CA THR A 123 12.67 -18.36 -21.23
C THR A 123 12.89 -17.79 -22.64
N SER A 124 14.07 -17.24 -22.89
CA SER A 124 14.40 -16.56 -24.15
C SER A 124 14.47 -17.53 -25.32
N ILE A 125 15.09 -18.71 -25.16
CA ILE A 125 15.18 -19.71 -26.24
C ILE A 125 13.81 -20.35 -26.54
N CYS A 126 12.93 -20.48 -25.54
CA CYS A 126 11.56 -20.95 -25.73
C CYS A 126 10.77 -20.00 -26.63
N ILE A 127 10.80 -18.70 -26.34
CA ILE A 127 10.15 -17.66 -27.15
C ILE A 127 10.77 -17.60 -28.56
N ALA A 128 12.10 -17.70 -28.67
CA ALA A 128 12.79 -17.72 -29.96
C ALA A 128 12.32 -18.89 -30.83
N TYR A 129 12.25 -20.09 -30.27
CA TYR A 129 11.77 -21.27 -30.99
C TYR A 129 10.30 -21.12 -31.41
N ASP A 130 9.43 -20.59 -30.53
CA ASP A 130 8.02 -20.31 -30.83
C ASP A 130 7.86 -19.34 -32.01
N PHE A 131 8.62 -18.25 -32.05
CA PHE A 131 8.59 -17.28 -33.14
C PHE A 131 9.05 -17.85 -34.47
N LEU A 132 10.15 -18.62 -34.48
CA LEU A 132 10.60 -19.30 -35.69
C LEU A 132 9.54 -20.29 -36.19
N LYS A 133 9.01 -21.12 -35.28
CA LYS A 133 8.04 -22.16 -35.63
C LYS A 133 6.70 -21.57 -36.09
N GLY A 134 6.18 -20.58 -35.37
CA GLY A 134 4.95 -19.87 -35.69
C GLY A 134 5.03 -19.05 -36.98
N ASN A 135 6.21 -18.57 -37.35
CA ASN A 135 6.44 -17.93 -38.65
C ASN A 135 6.89 -18.91 -39.75
N ASN A 136 6.58 -20.21 -39.59
CA ASN A 136 6.81 -21.28 -40.57
C ASN A 136 8.27 -21.46 -41.01
N TYR A 137 9.24 -21.24 -40.13
CA TYR A 137 10.64 -21.55 -40.42
C TYR A 137 10.86 -23.06 -40.62
N ASP A 138 11.62 -23.42 -41.66
CA ASP A 138 11.99 -24.81 -41.94
C ASP A 138 13.33 -25.15 -41.26
N PHE A 139 13.22 -25.77 -40.08
CA PHE A 139 14.37 -26.24 -39.31
C PHE A 139 15.11 -27.42 -39.98
N ASN A 140 14.57 -28.05 -41.03
CA ASN A 140 15.12 -29.26 -41.63
C ASN A 140 15.41 -30.34 -40.55
N ASP A 141 16.55 -31.02 -40.65
CA ASP A 141 16.97 -32.06 -39.70
C ASP A 141 17.41 -31.49 -38.33
N ASN A 142 17.47 -30.16 -38.16
CA ASN A 142 17.94 -29.52 -36.93
C ASN A 142 16.86 -29.42 -35.84
N GLU A 143 15.57 -29.53 -36.18
CA GLU A 143 14.49 -29.25 -35.23
C GLU A 143 14.54 -30.16 -34.00
N ALA A 144 14.85 -31.44 -34.21
CA ALA A 144 14.99 -32.40 -33.11
C ALA A 144 16.13 -32.02 -32.17
N THR A 145 17.24 -31.50 -32.69
CA THR A 145 18.37 -31.02 -31.88
C THR A 145 17.96 -29.81 -31.05
N VAL A 146 17.26 -28.84 -31.64
CA VAL A 146 16.77 -27.65 -30.91
C VAL A 146 15.84 -28.05 -29.77
N ARG A 147 14.85 -28.92 -30.03
CA ARG A 147 13.93 -29.40 -28.98
C ARG A 147 14.66 -30.17 -27.89
N ASN A 148 15.66 -30.99 -28.25
CA ASN A 148 16.48 -31.70 -27.28
C ASN A 148 17.30 -30.75 -26.41
N ASN A 149 17.85 -29.67 -26.96
CA ASN A 149 18.61 -28.69 -26.17
C ASN A 149 17.70 -27.98 -25.15
N ILE A 150 16.51 -27.53 -25.57
CA ILE A 150 15.50 -26.94 -24.66
C ILE A 150 15.14 -27.96 -23.56
N MET A 151 14.87 -29.21 -23.95
CA MET A 151 14.54 -30.28 -23.01
C MET A 151 15.69 -30.56 -22.02
N ASN A 152 16.94 -30.57 -22.47
CA ASN A 152 18.11 -30.81 -21.61
C ASN A 152 18.30 -29.69 -20.59
N ILE A 153 18.12 -28.42 -20.99
CA ILE A 153 18.24 -27.27 -20.08
C ILE A 153 17.14 -27.33 -19.02
N ALA A 154 15.89 -27.52 -19.44
CA ALA A 154 14.75 -27.64 -18.52
C ALA A 154 14.87 -28.84 -17.57
N ALA A 155 15.25 -30.00 -18.09
CA ALA A 155 15.49 -31.20 -17.28
C ALA A 155 16.63 -31.00 -16.28
N GLY A 156 17.74 -30.39 -16.71
CA GLY A 156 18.87 -30.10 -15.84
C GLY A 156 18.52 -29.16 -14.69
N LEU A 157 17.74 -28.11 -14.97
CA LEU A 157 17.25 -27.20 -13.93
C LEU A 157 16.34 -27.89 -12.92
N TYR A 158 15.42 -28.73 -13.39
CA TYR A 158 14.56 -29.53 -12.53
C TYR A 158 15.37 -30.52 -11.67
N ASP A 159 16.32 -31.24 -12.30
CA ASP A 159 17.17 -32.24 -11.63
C ASP A 159 18.09 -31.64 -10.58
N ASP A 160 18.68 -30.47 -10.83
CA ASP A 160 19.53 -29.77 -9.87
C ASP A 160 18.82 -29.55 -8.54
N ILE A 161 17.53 -29.26 -8.59
CA ILE A 161 16.74 -29.00 -7.38
C ILE A 161 16.19 -30.30 -6.79
N MET A 162 15.84 -31.28 -7.61
CA MET A 162 15.16 -32.49 -7.13
C MET A 162 16.12 -33.60 -6.69
N GLU A 163 17.26 -33.74 -7.34
CA GLU A 163 18.15 -34.90 -7.19
C GLU A 163 19.47 -34.54 -6.48
N HIS A 164 19.94 -33.30 -6.58
CA HIS A 164 21.22 -32.89 -5.99
C HIS A 164 21.06 -32.40 -4.54
N TYR A 165 21.28 -33.30 -3.57
CA TYR A 165 21.08 -33.06 -2.13
C TYR A 165 21.54 -31.69 -1.57
N LEU A 166 22.73 -31.20 -1.95
CA LEU A 166 23.23 -29.92 -1.43
C LEU A 166 22.51 -28.71 -2.04
N ILE A 167 22.23 -28.77 -3.35
CA ILE A 167 21.45 -27.74 -4.06
C ILE A 167 20.02 -27.77 -3.54
N HIS A 168 19.43 -28.96 -3.40
CA HIS A 168 18.11 -29.14 -2.79
C HIS A 168 18.01 -28.52 -1.39
N ILE A 169 19.05 -28.67 -0.56
CA ILE A 169 19.07 -28.02 0.75
C ILE A 169 19.14 -26.49 0.62
N ALA A 170 20.00 -25.96 -0.23
CA ALA A 170 20.09 -24.51 -0.46
C ALA A 170 18.77 -23.95 -0.99
N TRP A 171 18.13 -24.70 -1.90
CA TRP A 171 16.81 -24.43 -2.44
C TRP A 171 15.73 -24.42 -1.34
N GLU A 172 15.59 -25.49 -0.56
CA GLU A 172 14.58 -25.58 0.50
C GLU A 172 14.83 -24.56 1.63
N ALA A 173 16.09 -24.20 1.89
CA ALA A 173 16.46 -23.26 2.93
C ALA A 173 16.23 -21.79 2.53
N GLY A 174 16.44 -21.44 1.25
CA GLY A 174 16.38 -20.06 0.77
C GLY A 174 15.78 -19.91 -0.63
N GLY A 175 16.24 -20.67 -1.63
CA GLY A 175 15.89 -20.40 -3.05
C GLY A 175 14.43 -20.62 -3.44
N LYS A 176 13.78 -21.63 -2.87
CA LYS A 176 12.32 -21.87 -2.99
C LYS A 176 11.49 -20.80 -2.28
N LYS A 177 12.14 -19.88 -1.60
CA LYS A 177 11.53 -18.85 -0.77
C LYS A 177 12.09 -17.48 -1.09
N THR A 178 12.73 -17.30 -2.25
CA THR A 178 13.00 -15.97 -2.85
C THR A 178 12.59 -15.91 -4.33
N ASN A 179 12.87 -14.77 -4.97
CA ASN A 179 12.78 -14.51 -6.41
C ASN A 179 13.32 -15.64 -7.32
N PHE A 180 14.26 -16.47 -6.83
CA PHE A 180 14.80 -17.65 -7.52
C PHE A 180 13.70 -18.65 -7.88
N GLY A 181 12.80 -18.89 -6.93
CA GLY A 181 11.60 -19.72 -7.06
C GLY A 181 10.70 -19.32 -8.22
N VAL A 182 10.33 -18.04 -8.26
CA VAL A 182 9.41 -17.49 -9.26
C VAL A 182 10.01 -17.55 -10.66
N LYS A 183 11.30 -17.18 -10.81
CA LYS A 183 11.99 -17.21 -12.11
C LYS A 183 12.09 -18.61 -12.68
N LEU A 184 12.55 -19.57 -11.88
CA LEU A 184 12.65 -20.97 -12.29
C LEU A 184 11.29 -21.55 -12.67
N ALA A 185 10.30 -21.38 -11.80
CA ALA A 185 8.97 -21.96 -12.00
C ALA A 185 8.35 -21.43 -13.30
N SER A 186 8.46 -20.13 -13.55
CA SER A 186 7.98 -19.50 -14.79
C SER A 186 8.69 -20.07 -16.03
N ALA A 187 10.01 -20.23 -15.98
CA ALA A 187 10.80 -20.78 -17.10
C ALA A 187 10.47 -22.25 -17.40
N LEU A 188 10.34 -23.09 -16.36
CA LEU A 188 9.96 -24.51 -16.49
C LEU A 188 8.54 -24.65 -17.04
N GLY A 189 7.61 -23.82 -16.58
CA GLY A 189 6.23 -23.78 -17.08
C GLY A 189 6.18 -23.40 -18.55
N LEU A 190 6.96 -22.39 -18.98
CA LEU A 190 7.04 -21.98 -20.37
C LEU A 190 7.64 -23.08 -21.26
N ALA A 191 8.72 -23.74 -20.82
CA ALA A 191 9.32 -24.86 -21.54
C ALA A 191 8.34 -26.04 -21.70
N ALA A 192 7.50 -26.29 -20.69
CA ALA A 192 6.46 -27.31 -20.76
C ALA A 192 5.39 -26.99 -21.82
N ILE A 193 4.99 -25.72 -21.97
CA ILE A 193 4.08 -25.28 -23.04
C ILE A 193 4.71 -25.49 -24.42
N ILE A 194 5.98 -25.12 -24.59
CA ILE A 194 6.71 -25.28 -25.85
C ILE A 194 6.82 -26.75 -26.27
N LEU A 195 7.16 -27.62 -25.32
CA LEU A 195 7.41 -29.04 -25.53
C LEU A 195 6.19 -29.91 -25.20
N ASN A 196 4.97 -29.35 -25.25
CA ASN A 196 3.76 -30.04 -24.80
C ASN A 196 3.44 -31.38 -25.52
N THR A 197 4.03 -31.61 -26.69
CA THR A 197 3.86 -32.87 -27.44
C THR A 197 4.98 -33.89 -27.17
N GLU A 198 6.04 -33.49 -26.48
CA GLU A 198 7.18 -34.36 -26.17
C GLU A 198 6.88 -35.24 -24.95
N SER A 199 7.59 -36.36 -24.87
CA SER A 199 7.44 -37.32 -23.76
C SER A 199 8.75 -38.07 -23.55
N SER A 200 9.11 -38.32 -22.28
CA SER A 200 10.26 -39.14 -21.90
C SER A 200 9.87 -40.17 -20.84
N ASP A 201 10.61 -41.28 -20.79
CA ASP A 201 10.52 -42.27 -19.71
C ASP A 201 11.21 -41.76 -18.42
N GLN A 202 12.04 -40.72 -18.52
CA GLN A 202 12.69 -40.06 -17.38
C GLN A 202 11.78 -38.95 -16.85
N GLU A 203 11.50 -38.96 -15.55
CA GLU A 203 10.61 -37.97 -14.92
C GLU A 203 11.12 -36.52 -15.09
N ALA A 204 12.44 -36.34 -14.99
CA ALA A 204 13.13 -35.07 -15.18
C ALA A 204 12.97 -34.46 -16.57
N GLU A 205 12.77 -35.30 -17.58
CA GLU A 205 12.63 -34.91 -18.98
C GLU A 205 11.14 -34.84 -19.40
N GLN A 206 10.20 -34.87 -18.45
CA GLN A 206 8.77 -34.82 -18.76
C GLN A 206 8.21 -33.39 -18.62
N PRO A 207 7.75 -32.78 -19.73
CA PRO A 207 7.06 -31.50 -19.72
C PRO A 207 5.86 -31.43 -18.75
N GLN A 208 5.10 -32.52 -18.61
CA GLN A 208 4.01 -32.61 -17.65
C GLN A 208 4.48 -32.43 -16.20
N THR A 209 5.66 -32.96 -15.85
CA THR A 209 6.23 -32.80 -14.51
C THR A 209 6.58 -31.34 -14.26
N TRP A 210 7.20 -30.67 -15.24
CA TRP A 210 7.62 -29.28 -15.10
C TRP A 210 6.46 -28.31 -14.93
N ILE A 211 5.36 -28.45 -15.70
CA ILE A 211 4.20 -27.55 -15.53
C ILE A 211 3.52 -27.76 -14.18
N ASN A 212 3.39 -29.00 -13.70
CA ASN A 212 2.83 -29.26 -12.37
C ASN A 212 3.71 -28.65 -11.26
N TYR A 213 5.03 -28.76 -11.40
CA TYR A 213 5.97 -28.15 -10.48
C TYR A 213 5.90 -26.62 -10.52
N SER A 214 5.90 -26.05 -11.72
CA SER A 214 5.77 -24.61 -11.99
C SER A 214 4.53 -24.03 -11.30
N MET A 215 3.36 -24.61 -11.55
CA MET A 215 2.10 -24.12 -10.99
C MET A 215 2.08 -24.28 -9.47
N ASN A 216 2.57 -25.40 -8.92
CA ASN A 216 2.67 -25.57 -7.47
C ASN A 216 3.55 -24.49 -6.83
N LEU A 217 4.77 -24.31 -7.34
CA LEU A 217 5.67 -23.30 -6.82
C LEU A 217 5.05 -21.92 -6.94
N LEU A 218 4.61 -21.51 -8.13
CA LEU A 218 4.08 -20.15 -8.31
C LEU A 218 2.92 -19.87 -7.36
N TYR A 219 1.97 -20.79 -7.18
CA TYR A 219 0.88 -20.61 -6.21
C TYR A 219 1.33 -20.63 -4.75
N GLU A 220 2.31 -21.47 -4.38
CA GLU A 220 2.90 -21.45 -3.04
C GLU A 220 3.63 -20.13 -2.76
N HIS A 221 4.37 -19.63 -3.75
CA HIS A 221 5.19 -18.42 -3.67
C HIS A 221 4.35 -17.17 -3.65
N TYR A 222 3.30 -17.18 -4.46
CA TYR A 222 2.34 -16.10 -4.53
C TYR A 222 1.76 -15.79 -3.15
N HIS A 223 1.32 -16.81 -2.40
CA HIS A 223 0.88 -16.62 -1.02
C HIS A 223 2.01 -16.43 0.02
N GLN A 224 3.26 -16.38 -0.40
CA GLN A 224 4.42 -16.17 0.47
C GLN A 224 4.98 -14.74 0.39
N TYR A 225 5.08 -14.11 -0.78
CA TYR A 225 5.56 -12.72 -0.92
C TYR A 225 4.45 -11.71 -1.00
N LEU A 226 3.37 -12.09 -1.67
CA LEU A 226 2.30 -11.17 -1.91
C LEU A 226 1.61 -10.91 -0.59
N VAL A 227 1.59 -9.66 -0.19
CA VAL A 227 0.76 -9.21 0.90
C VAL A 227 -0.63 -9.01 0.33
N ASP A 228 -1.41 -10.09 0.36
CA ASP A 228 -2.66 -10.24 -0.41
C ASP A 228 -3.66 -9.07 -0.19
N ASP A 229 -3.73 -8.50 1.02
CA ASP A 229 -4.70 -7.45 1.36
C ASP A 229 -4.40 -6.09 0.70
N ASP A 230 -3.12 -5.75 0.52
CA ASP A 230 -2.66 -4.43 0.01
C ASP A 230 -1.85 -4.51 -1.30
N GLY A 231 -1.48 -5.71 -1.74
CA GLY A 231 -0.67 -5.95 -2.93
C GLY A 231 0.85 -5.86 -2.72
N GLY A 232 1.33 -5.72 -1.49
CA GLY A 232 2.76 -5.56 -1.21
C GLY A 232 3.62 -6.72 -1.73
N TRP A 233 4.84 -6.41 -2.20
CA TRP A 233 5.84 -7.43 -2.56
C TRP A 233 6.98 -7.42 -1.55
N ALA A 234 7.06 -8.46 -0.71
CA ALA A 234 7.96 -8.49 0.45
C ALA A 234 9.48 -8.44 0.16
N GLU A 235 9.93 -8.61 -1.09
CA GLU A 235 11.34 -8.39 -1.48
C GLU A 235 11.56 -6.98 -2.07
N GLY A 236 10.55 -6.13 -2.01
CA GLY A 236 10.55 -4.79 -2.59
C GLY A 236 10.34 -4.76 -4.11
N ASN A 237 10.19 -3.55 -4.63
CA ASN A 237 9.84 -3.26 -6.02
C ASN A 237 10.90 -3.68 -7.03
N HIS A 238 12.20 -3.64 -6.66
CA HIS A 238 13.27 -4.10 -7.55
C HIS A 238 13.11 -5.59 -7.87
N TYR A 239 12.85 -6.42 -6.86
CA TYR A 239 12.70 -7.86 -7.07
C TYR A 239 11.36 -8.24 -7.68
N GLN A 240 10.30 -7.44 -7.49
CA GLN A 240 9.07 -7.57 -8.27
C GLN A 240 9.35 -7.40 -9.77
N LYS A 241 10.10 -6.35 -10.15
CA LYS A 241 10.59 -6.14 -11.52
C LYS A 241 11.51 -7.27 -11.98
N PHE A 242 12.39 -7.75 -11.12
CA PHE A 242 13.36 -8.81 -11.44
C PHE A 242 12.70 -10.14 -11.82
N VAL A 243 11.61 -10.52 -11.14
CA VAL A 243 10.85 -11.74 -11.48
C VAL A 243 9.94 -11.55 -12.69
N ALA A 244 9.49 -10.31 -12.96
CA ALA A 244 8.60 -9.98 -14.08
C ALA A 244 9.17 -10.44 -15.44
N TYR A 245 10.49 -10.45 -15.61
CA TYR A 245 11.14 -10.94 -16.83
C TYR A 245 10.74 -12.37 -17.23
N ASN A 246 10.57 -13.26 -16.26
CA ASN A 246 10.16 -14.65 -16.51
C ASN A 246 8.65 -14.81 -16.31
N LEU A 247 8.10 -14.13 -15.30
CA LEU A 247 6.71 -14.28 -14.90
C LEU A 247 5.76 -13.76 -15.99
N ILE A 248 6.01 -12.59 -16.58
CA ILE A 248 5.14 -12.01 -17.61
C ILE A 248 5.04 -12.91 -18.84
N PRO A 249 6.16 -13.33 -19.48
CA PRO A 249 6.07 -14.27 -20.60
C PRO A 249 5.31 -15.53 -20.25
N PHE A 250 5.53 -16.09 -19.06
CA PHE A 250 4.85 -17.31 -18.63
C PHE A 250 3.35 -17.10 -18.46
N VAL A 251 2.93 -16.08 -17.71
CA VAL A 251 1.51 -15.77 -17.42
C VAL A 251 0.72 -15.58 -18.71
N PHE A 252 1.24 -14.80 -19.65
CA PHE A 252 0.60 -14.61 -20.95
C PHE A 252 0.62 -15.87 -21.81
N SER A 253 1.71 -16.62 -21.81
CA SER A 253 1.81 -17.88 -22.56
C SER A 253 0.84 -18.93 -22.04
N HIS A 254 0.71 -19.06 -20.72
CA HIS A 254 -0.22 -19.97 -20.07
C HIS A 254 -1.67 -19.59 -20.41
N HIS A 255 -2.00 -18.31 -20.31
CA HIS A 255 -3.32 -17.81 -20.70
C HIS A 255 -3.63 -18.08 -22.18
N ASN A 256 -2.72 -17.72 -23.10
CA ASN A 256 -2.91 -17.92 -24.54
C ASN A 256 -3.01 -19.40 -24.92
N PHE A 257 -2.11 -20.23 -24.40
CA PHE A 257 -2.07 -21.66 -24.66
C PHE A 257 -3.39 -22.35 -24.27
N LEU A 258 -3.98 -21.95 -23.13
CA LEU A 258 -5.24 -22.50 -22.64
C LEU A 258 -6.48 -21.76 -23.15
N SER A 259 -6.31 -20.69 -23.93
CA SER A 259 -7.39 -19.78 -24.33
C SER A 259 -8.19 -19.25 -23.12
N GLY A 260 -7.49 -18.88 -22.05
CA GLY A 260 -8.06 -18.35 -20.81
C GLY A 260 -8.82 -19.38 -19.95
N ALA A 261 -8.69 -20.68 -20.21
CA ALA A 261 -9.35 -21.69 -19.40
C ALA A 261 -8.70 -21.84 -18.01
N SER A 262 -9.52 -21.91 -16.96
CA SER A 262 -9.08 -22.27 -15.61
C SER A 262 -8.67 -23.75 -15.54
N GLU A 263 -7.76 -24.08 -14.62
CA GLU A 263 -7.25 -25.44 -14.43
C GLU A 263 -7.34 -25.89 -12.97
N GLU A 264 -7.51 -27.21 -12.77
CA GLU A 264 -7.57 -27.81 -11.44
C GLU A 264 -6.18 -28.32 -11.04
N TYR A 265 -5.61 -27.72 -9.99
CA TYR A 265 -4.35 -28.13 -9.39
C TYR A 265 -4.59 -28.49 -7.91
N TYR A 266 -4.18 -29.69 -7.48
CA TYR A 266 -4.40 -30.20 -6.12
C TYR A 266 -5.87 -30.22 -5.63
N GLY A 267 -6.84 -30.25 -6.55
CA GLY A 267 -8.26 -30.21 -6.19
C GLY A 267 -8.80 -28.79 -5.91
N LEU A 268 -7.98 -27.77 -6.15
CA LEU A 268 -8.38 -26.37 -6.19
C LEU A 268 -8.49 -25.96 -7.66
N LEU A 269 -9.63 -25.36 -8.02
CA LEU A 269 -9.76 -24.69 -9.31
C LEU A 269 -9.07 -23.34 -9.15
N LEU A 270 -7.92 -23.19 -9.79
CA LEU A 270 -7.14 -21.97 -9.71
C LEU A 270 -7.54 -21.06 -10.89
N PRO A 271 -7.80 -19.76 -10.65
CA PRO A 271 -8.14 -18.86 -11.73
C PRO A 271 -6.96 -18.74 -12.71
N PRO A 272 -7.20 -18.38 -13.98
CA PRO A 272 -6.12 -17.89 -14.83
C PRO A 272 -5.41 -16.73 -14.13
N TRP A 273 -4.07 -16.67 -14.23
CA TRP A 273 -3.26 -15.63 -13.59
C TRP A 273 -3.73 -14.20 -13.87
N LEU A 274 -4.16 -13.94 -15.11
CA LEU A 274 -4.69 -12.63 -15.52
C LEU A 274 -6.08 -12.32 -14.96
N GLU A 275 -6.73 -13.27 -14.29
CA GLU A 275 -8.02 -13.10 -13.60
C GLU A 275 -7.85 -13.11 -12.07
N ASP A 276 -6.62 -13.22 -11.56
CA ASP A 276 -6.34 -13.19 -10.13
C ASP A 276 -6.30 -11.74 -9.61
N GLU A 277 -7.24 -11.41 -8.72
CA GLU A 277 -7.37 -10.07 -8.10
C GLU A 277 -6.14 -9.69 -7.29
N ASN A 278 -5.53 -10.67 -6.62
CA ASN A 278 -4.31 -10.45 -5.87
C ASN A 278 -3.16 -10.02 -6.81
N PHE A 279 -3.20 -10.41 -8.09
CA PHE A 279 -2.08 -10.19 -9.02
C PHE A 279 -2.19 -8.78 -9.50
N GLN A 280 -3.41 -8.37 -9.86
CA GLN A 280 -3.77 -6.99 -10.10
C GLN A 280 -3.39 -6.09 -8.92
N ASN A 281 -3.76 -6.44 -7.68
CA ASN A 281 -3.42 -5.67 -6.49
C ASN A 281 -1.90 -5.48 -6.36
N SER A 282 -1.10 -6.51 -6.68
CA SER A 282 0.36 -6.41 -6.67
C SER A 282 0.92 -5.42 -7.69
N LEU A 283 0.27 -5.28 -8.84
CA LEU A 283 0.65 -4.32 -9.88
C LEU A 283 0.24 -2.90 -9.47
N GLU A 284 -0.94 -2.74 -8.85
CA GLU A 284 -1.46 -1.47 -8.33
C GLU A 284 -0.62 -0.93 -7.18
N TRP A 285 -0.11 -1.80 -6.30
CA TRP A 285 0.77 -1.42 -5.20
C TRP A 285 1.96 -0.57 -5.67
N GLY A 286 2.66 -1.00 -6.73
CA GLY A 286 3.78 -0.24 -7.29
C GLY A 286 3.40 1.14 -7.88
N ILE A 287 2.12 1.39 -8.18
CA ILE A 287 1.62 2.71 -8.61
C ILE A 287 1.26 3.56 -7.40
N LYS A 288 0.66 2.97 -6.36
CA LYS A 288 0.39 3.66 -5.09
C LYS A 288 1.67 4.22 -4.46
N LEU A 289 2.79 3.51 -4.64
CA LEU A 289 4.13 3.95 -4.18
C LEU A 289 4.89 4.86 -5.17
N ARG A 290 4.39 5.08 -6.39
CA ARG A 290 5.11 5.82 -7.43
C ARG A 290 5.44 7.22 -6.92
N MET A 291 6.70 7.65 -7.00
CA MET A 291 7.17 9.01 -6.69
C MET A 291 6.84 9.99 -7.82
N PRO A 292 6.91 11.32 -7.60
CA PRO A 292 6.56 12.31 -8.62
C PRO A 292 7.37 12.23 -9.94
N ASP A 293 8.62 11.75 -9.89
CA ASP A 293 9.48 11.50 -11.05
C ASP A 293 9.16 10.18 -11.79
N GLY A 294 8.20 9.40 -11.28
CA GLY A 294 7.81 8.09 -11.81
C GLY A 294 8.62 6.91 -11.27
N ALA A 295 9.68 7.14 -10.49
CA ALA A 295 10.40 6.09 -9.80
C ALA A 295 9.58 5.51 -8.63
N ARG A 296 10.04 4.40 -8.07
CA ARG A 296 9.47 3.80 -6.85
C ARG A 296 10.49 3.92 -5.73
N PRO A 297 10.05 4.05 -4.46
CA PRO A 297 10.94 4.20 -3.33
C PRO A 297 11.95 3.05 -3.27
N ASN A 298 13.16 3.34 -2.81
CA ASN A 298 14.27 2.40 -2.72
C ASN A 298 14.41 1.76 -1.33
N PHE A 299 13.28 1.35 -0.73
CA PHE A 299 13.29 0.57 0.51
C PHE A 299 13.68 -0.88 0.23
N ASP A 300 14.22 -1.56 1.24
CA ASP A 300 14.83 -2.89 1.09
C ASP A 300 15.99 -2.88 0.06
N ASP A 301 16.33 -4.05 -0.50
CA ASP A 301 17.26 -4.19 -1.62
C ASP A 301 16.69 -3.64 -2.95
N CYS A 302 16.29 -2.35 -2.96
CA CYS A 302 15.73 -1.67 -4.12
C CYS A 302 16.50 -0.42 -4.55
N PHE A 303 16.27 -0.02 -5.80
CA PHE A 303 16.81 1.19 -6.42
C PHE A 303 15.69 2.20 -6.65
N ASN A 304 16.02 3.49 -6.68
CA ASN A 304 15.11 4.56 -7.11
C ASN A 304 14.99 4.51 -8.64
N GLN A 305 14.19 3.57 -9.11
CA GLN A 305 14.01 3.32 -10.53
C GLN A 305 12.54 3.15 -10.88
N PRO A 306 12.15 3.66 -12.05
CA PRO A 306 10.83 3.38 -12.54
C PRO A 306 10.79 1.99 -13.22
N TYR A 307 9.60 1.40 -13.27
CA TYR A 307 9.34 0.18 -14.02
C TYR A 307 7.91 0.18 -14.53
N TYR A 308 7.73 -0.25 -15.78
CA TYR A 308 6.54 0.12 -16.56
C TYR A 308 5.82 -1.09 -17.15
N PHE A 309 6.08 -2.29 -16.62
CA PHE A 309 5.43 -3.47 -17.15
C PHE A 309 3.91 -3.49 -16.90
N ASN A 310 3.39 -2.66 -15.99
CA ASN A 310 1.95 -2.55 -15.72
C ASN A 310 1.13 -2.21 -16.96
N GLY A 311 1.70 -1.47 -17.92
CA GLY A 311 1.03 -1.11 -19.17
C GLY A 311 0.51 -2.33 -19.94
N VAL A 312 1.23 -3.45 -19.96
CA VAL A 312 0.81 -4.66 -20.72
C VAL A 312 -0.46 -5.31 -20.17
N PHE A 313 -0.89 -4.91 -18.98
CA PHE A 313 -2.07 -5.43 -18.30
C PHE A 313 -3.28 -4.50 -18.38
N ALA A 314 -3.12 -3.26 -18.85
CA ALA A 314 -4.17 -2.24 -18.81
C ALA A 314 -5.47 -2.69 -19.50
N GLN A 315 -5.36 -3.25 -20.70
CA GLN A 315 -6.49 -3.75 -21.47
C GLN A 315 -7.11 -5.03 -20.90
N TYR A 316 -6.34 -5.82 -20.14
CA TYR A 316 -6.82 -7.05 -19.53
C TYR A 316 -7.67 -6.76 -18.29
N TYR A 317 -7.26 -5.78 -17.49
CA TYR A 317 -7.98 -5.36 -16.29
C TYR A 317 -8.98 -4.21 -16.53
N ASP A 318 -9.01 -3.64 -17.74
CA ASP A 318 -9.73 -2.41 -18.03
C ASP A 318 -9.36 -1.29 -17.03
N ASN A 319 -8.05 -1.07 -16.89
CA ASN A 319 -7.46 -0.21 -15.87
C ASN A 319 -6.70 0.98 -16.51
N ASP A 320 -7.35 2.15 -16.50
CA ASP A 320 -6.83 3.42 -16.97
C ASP A 320 -5.52 3.84 -16.29
N THR A 321 -5.36 3.53 -15.01
CA THR A 321 -4.19 3.89 -14.21
C THR A 321 -2.94 3.13 -14.67
N PHE A 322 -3.08 1.87 -15.08
CA PHE A 322 -1.98 1.09 -15.65
C PHE A 322 -1.50 1.67 -16.99
N ALA A 323 -2.45 2.08 -17.84
CA ALA A 323 -2.11 2.75 -19.09
C ALA A 323 -1.50 4.13 -18.83
N TRP A 324 -1.99 4.87 -17.84
CA TRP A 324 -1.45 6.19 -17.46
C TRP A 324 0.00 6.09 -16.97
N ASP A 325 0.30 5.23 -15.99
CA ASP A 325 1.65 5.06 -15.44
C ASP A 325 2.68 4.72 -16.53
N TYR A 326 2.26 3.91 -17.50
CA TYR A 326 3.04 3.62 -18.69
C TYR A 326 3.27 4.85 -19.58
N MET A 327 2.21 5.62 -19.88
CA MET A 327 2.24 6.69 -20.87
C MET A 327 2.91 7.98 -20.39
N VAL A 328 2.81 8.32 -19.10
CA VAL A 328 3.31 9.60 -18.56
C VAL A 328 4.78 9.57 -18.13
N SER A 329 5.43 8.43 -18.22
CA SER A 329 6.79 8.29 -17.76
C SER A 329 7.79 8.83 -18.78
N ASP A 330 8.85 9.51 -18.34
CA ASP A 330 9.79 10.24 -19.22
C ASP A 330 10.57 9.34 -20.18
N ASN A 331 10.71 8.07 -19.81
CA ASN A 331 11.20 7.04 -20.69
C ASN A 331 10.57 5.71 -20.27
N PRO A 332 9.32 5.42 -20.69
CA PRO A 332 8.62 4.15 -20.43
C PRO A 332 9.41 2.93 -20.97
N TYR A 333 10.45 3.23 -21.75
CA TYR A 333 11.24 2.33 -22.57
C TYR A 333 12.72 2.31 -22.15
N ASN A 334 13.11 2.97 -21.03
CA ASN A 334 14.47 2.87 -20.48
C ASN A 334 14.66 1.53 -19.76
N ILE A 335 14.59 0.45 -20.52
CA ILE A 335 14.86 -0.92 -20.08
C ILE A 335 16.39 -1.19 -20.15
N LEU A 336 17.21 -0.15 -20.32
CA LEU A 336 18.58 -0.26 -20.83
C LEU A 336 19.68 -0.29 -19.76
N THR A 337 19.34 -0.32 -18.47
CA THR A 337 20.35 -0.34 -17.40
C THR A 337 20.54 -1.69 -16.70
N SER A 338 19.84 -2.75 -17.12
CA SER A 338 20.08 -4.12 -16.62
C SER A 338 19.87 -5.17 -17.71
N PRO A 339 20.70 -6.23 -17.80
CA PRO A 339 20.39 -7.39 -18.65
C PRO A 339 19.01 -7.97 -18.25
N GLY A 340 18.20 -8.34 -19.26
CA GLY A 340 16.82 -8.79 -19.07
C GLY A 340 15.74 -7.81 -19.58
N SER A 341 15.81 -7.42 -20.86
CA SER A 341 14.80 -6.54 -21.46
C SER A 341 13.47 -7.25 -21.73
N ILE A 342 12.33 -6.62 -21.39
CA ILE A 342 10.99 -7.06 -21.80
C ILE A 342 10.46 -6.33 -23.06
N ALA A 343 11.35 -5.75 -23.87
CA ALA A 343 10.97 -4.96 -25.05
C ALA A 343 10.14 -5.77 -26.07
N VAL A 344 10.48 -7.04 -26.27
CA VAL A 344 9.75 -7.94 -27.18
C VAL A 344 8.33 -8.15 -26.65
N GLU A 345 8.20 -8.43 -25.34
CA GLU A 345 6.93 -8.65 -24.67
C GLU A 345 6.05 -7.41 -24.73
N ILE A 346 6.61 -6.21 -24.52
CA ILE A 346 5.88 -4.95 -24.62
C ILE A 346 5.29 -4.75 -26.03
N ILE A 347 6.07 -4.96 -27.10
CA ILE A 347 5.55 -4.82 -28.48
C ILE A 347 4.43 -5.83 -28.74
N CYS A 348 4.58 -7.05 -28.23
CA CYS A 348 3.60 -8.12 -28.39
C CYS A 348 2.30 -7.84 -27.60
N LEU A 349 2.41 -7.38 -26.36
CA LEU A 349 1.32 -7.43 -25.39
C LEU A 349 0.64 -6.09 -25.12
N TYR A 350 1.36 -4.96 -25.13
CA TYR A 350 0.76 -3.66 -24.82
C TYR A 350 -0.23 -3.23 -25.90
N ASP A 351 -1.46 -2.88 -25.54
CA ASP A 351 -2.48 -2.37 -26.45
C ASP A 351 -2.53 -0.83 -26.46
N ASP A 352 -1.84 -0.21 -27.42
CA ASP A 352 -1.83 1.23 -27.66
C ASP A 352 -3.17 1.80 -28.16
N THR A 353 -4.15 0.94 -28.46
CA THR A 353 -5.51 1.37 -28.80
C THR A 353 -6.44 1.45 -27.61
N TYR A 354 -5.98 1.04 -26.42
CA TYR A 354 -6.72 1.16 -25.19
C TYR A 354 -7.12 2.64 -24.97
N PRO A 355 -8.42 2.95 -24.89
CA PRO A 355 -8.91 4.32 -25.03
C PRO A 355 -8.63 5.21 -23.80
N GLY A 356 -8.21 4.61 -22.69
CA GLY A 356 -8.03 5.25 -21.41
C GLY A 356 -6.57 5.31 -20.96
N ALA A 357 -6.24 6.40 -20.27
CA ALA A 357 -4.97 6.65 -19.59
C ALA A 357 -5.23 7.80 -18.61
N THR A 358 -6.08 7.51 -17.63
CA THR A 358 -6.53 8.48 -16.64
C THR A 358 -5.61 8.41 -15.43
N GLU A 359 -5.18 9.59 -14.98
CA GLU A 359 -4.46 9.75 -13.73
C GLU A 359 -5.25 9.13 -12.56
N PRO A 360 -4.58 8.54 -11.54
CA PRO A 360 -5.28 7.95 -10.41
C PRO A 360 -6.16 8.99 -9.69
N ASP A 361 -7.33 8.55 -9.25
CA ASP A 361 -8.31 9.39 -8.53
C ASP A 361 -8.06 9.45 -7.02
N PHE A 362 -6.97 8.82 -6.56
CA PHE A 362 -6.50 8.84 -5.18
C PHE A 362 -5.17 9.58 -5.05
N LEU A 363 -4.92 10.15 -3.87
CA LEU A 363 -3.67 10.82 -3.52
C LEU A 363 -2.97 10.05 -2.40
N THR A 364 -3.24 10.42 -1.15
CA THR A 364 -2.74 9.72 0.04
C THR A 364 -3.30 8.30 0.13
N GLN A 365 -2.44 7.34 0.43
CA GLN A 365 -2.76 5.92 0.51
C GLN A 365 -2.13 5.29 1.75
N PHE A 366 -2.94 4.60 2.55
CA PHE A 366 -2.47 3.83 3.70
C PHE A 366 -2.58 2.34 3.38
N LEU A 367 -1.44 1.65 3.39
CA LEU A 367 -1.29 0.24 3.04
C LEU A 367 -0.70 -0.51 4.25
N PRO A 368 -1.48 -0.67 5.33
CA PRO A 368 -0.96 -1.12 6.61
C PRO A 368 -0.39 -2.54 6.56
N GLU A 369 -0.98 -3.47 5.81
CA GLU A 369 -0.46 -4.83 5.69
C GLU A 369 0.80 -4.88 4.83
N ALA A 370 0.85 -4.09 3.75
CA ALA A 370 2.05 -3.98 2.91
C ALA A 370 3.18 -3.19 3.61
N GLY A 371 2.83 -2.36 4.60
CA GLY A 371 3.76 -1.63 5.44
C GLY A 371 4.14 -0.24 4.93
N GLN A 372 3.34 0.37 4.04
CA GLN A 372 3.61 1.72 3.52
C GLN A 372 2.45 2.69 3.76
N ALA A 373 2.77 3.90 4.20
CA ALA A 373 1.85 5.04 4.17
C ALA A 373 2.42 6.10 3.22
N VAL A 374 1.69 6.39 2.15
CA VAL A 374 2.08 7.35 1.11
C VAL A 374 1.25 8.61 1.29
N PHE A 375 1.91 9.72 1.53
CA PHE A 375 1.34 11.06 1.56
C PHE A 375 1.66 11.79 0.26
N ARG A 376 0.65 12.41 -0.36
CA ARG A 376 0.83 13.05 -1.66
C ARG A 376 -0.14 14.21 -1.87
N SER A 377 0.39 15.32 -2.36
CA SER A 377 -0.39 16.52 -2.74
C SER A 377 -1.04 16.45 -4.12
N SER A 378 -0.39 15.83 -5.10
CA SER A 378 -0.90 15.65 -6.47
C SER A 378 -0.06 14.60 -7.23
N TRP A 379 -0.44 14.30 -8.47
CA TRP A 379 0.36 13.48 -9.39
C TRP A 379 1.29 14.31 -10.30
N GLU A 380 1.37 15.62 -10.10
CA GLU A 380 2.28 16.50 -10.86
C GLU A 380 3.75 16.26 -10.45
N GLU A 381 4.69 16.57 -11.35
CA GLU A 381 6.14 16.40 -11.14
C GLU A 381 6.66 17.18 -9.90
N ASN A 382 6.03 18.31 -9.59
CA ASN A 382 6.36 19.17 -8.45
C ASN A 382 5.62 18.79 -7.16
N ALA A 383 4.85 17.69 -7.14
CA ALA A 383 4.12 17.26 -5.95
C ALA A 383 5.03 17.06 -4.74
N VAL A 384 4.56 17.45 -3.57
CA VAL A 384 5.11 17.06 -2.27
C VAL A 384 4.62 15.65 -1.95
N TYR A 385 5.57 14.78 -1.59
CA TYR A 385 5.40 13.35 -1.40
C TYR A 385 6.24 12.85 -0.22
N MET A 386 5.68 11.95 0.58
CA MET A 386 6.43 11.13 1.55
C MET A 386 5.95 9.69 1.47
N CYS A 387 6.87 8.74 1.56
CA CYS A 387 6.55 7.35 1.87
C CYS A 387 7.13 7.01 3.24
N LEU A 388 6.28 6.54 4.16
CA LEU A 388 6.59 6.16 5.53
C LEU A 388 6.45 4.64 5.69
N LEU A 389 7.41 4.01 6.37
CA LEU A 389 7.43 2.56 6.57
C LEU A 389 6.90 2.12 7.92
N GLY A 390 6.12 1.04 7.90
CA GLY A 390 5.69 0.31 9.09
C GLY A 390 5.39 -1.13 8.70
N GLU A 391 6.43 -1.89 8.36
CA GLU A 391 6.28 -3.27 7.91
C GLU A 391 6.11 -4.27 9.04
N HIS A 392 5.10 -5.13 8.91
CA HIS A 392 4.87 -6.26 9.80
C HIS A 392 4.57 -7.55 9.04
N GLY A 393 4.60 -8.67 9.77
CA GLY A 393 4.09 -9.93 9.25
C GLY A 393 4.78 -10.34 7.96
N ARG A 394 4.01 -10.47 6.87
CA ARG A 394 4.54 -10.99 5.60
C ARG A 394 5.42 -9.98 4.87
N ALA A 395 5.11 -8.68 4.89
CA ALA A 395 5.94 -7.64 4.28
C ALA A 395 7.38 -7.74 4.79
N ARG A 396 7.53 -7.70 6.11
CA ARG A 396 8.84 -7.80 6.78
C ARG A 396 9.52 -9.17 6.69
N THR A 397 8.75 -10.27 6.82
CA THR A 397 9.38 -11.62 6.92
C THR A 397 9.56 -12.33 5.59
N GLY A 398 8.85 -11.90 4.55
CA GLY A 398 8.85 -12.54 3.24
C GLY A 398 10.13 -12.31 2.44
N GLY A 399 10.75 -11.13 2.58
CA GLY A 399 11.96 -10.75 1.85
C GLY A 399 13.27 -11.39 2.33
N LEU A 400 13.28 -11.91 3.57
CA LEU A 400 14.47 -12.49 4.21
C LEU A 400 15.68 -11.53 4.10
N SER A 401 16.79 -11.94 3.50
CA SER A 401 18.00 -11.08 3.39
C SER A 401 17.82 -9.81 2.57
N HIS A 402 16.76 -9.74 1.75
CA HIS A 402 16.44 -8.53 1.00
C HIS A 402 15.77 -7.46 1.86
N GLU A 403 15.19 -7.86 3.00
CA GLU A 403 14.59 -6.92 3.95
C GLU A 403 15.68 -6.12 4.68
N HIS A 404 15.40 -4.83 4.86
CA HIS A 404 16.19 -3.91 5.66
C HIS A 404 15.48 -3.66 7.01
N PRO A 405 16.22 -3.46 8.13
CA PRO A 405 15.67 -3.12 9.42
C PRO A 405 15.34 -1.62 9.48
N ASP A 406 14.48 -1.16 8.58
CA ASP A 406 14.18 0.23 8.26
C ASP A 406 12.83 0.69 8.88
N ASN A 407 12.42 0.03 9.96
CA ASN A 407 11.21 0.34 10.71
C ASN A 407 11.06 1.87 10.91
N MET A 408 9.86 2.40 10.68
CA MET A 408 9.50 3.81 10.83
C MET A 408 10.29 4.81 9.97
N SER A 409 11.18 4.35 9.08
CA SER A 409 11.89 5.21 8.15
C SER A 409 10.96 5.85 7.12
N PHE A 410 11.47 6.86 6.43
CA PHE A 410 10.71 7.57 5.41
C PHE A 410 11.64 8.19 4.38
N ILE A 411 11.07 8.48 3.21
CA ILE A 411 11.68 9.31 2.17
C ILE A 411 10.79 10.50 1.85
N ILE A 412 11.36 11.57 1.30
CA ILE A 412 10.62 12.77 0.87
C ILE A 412 11.05 13.17 -0.54
N HIS A 413 10.08 13.34 -1.42
CA HIS A 413 10.26 13.92 -2.74
C HIS A 413 9.37 15.16 -2.86
N ALA A 414 9.91 16.28 -3.35
CA ALA A 414 9.12 17.50 -3.53
C ALA A 414 9.73 18.38 -4.62
N TYR A 415 8.88 19.10 -5.35
CA TYR A 415 9.32 20.06 -6.37
C TYR A 415 10.26 19.47 -7.43
N GLY A 416 10.06 18.20 -7.81
CA GLY A 416 10.89 17.50 -8.80
C GLY A 416 12.19 16.90 -8.27
N GLU A 417 12.45 16.95 -6.96
CA GLU A 417 13.70 16.48 -6.37
C GLU A 417 13.48 15.50 -5.21
N LEU A 418 14.32 14.46 -5.12
CA LEU A 418 14.43 13.59 -3.95
C LEU A 418 15.24 14.31 -2.87
N LEU A 419 14.60 14.61 -1.73
CA LEU A 419 15.16 15.47 -0.68
C LEU A 419 15.60 14.71 0.57
N ALA A 420 14.75 13.81 1.07
CA ALA A 420 15.13 12.81 2.08
C ALA A 420 15.16 11.44 1.39
N MET A 421 16.24 10.69 1.57
CA MET A 421 16.51 9.47 0.84
C MET A 421 16.67 8.27 1.77
N ASP A 422 16.45 7.09 1.22
CA ASP A 422 17.01 5.85 1.77
C ASP A 422 18.38 5.59 1.14
N CYS A 423 19.27 4.90 1.86
CA CYS A 423 20.60 4.54 1.34
C CYS A 423 20.53 3.51 0.20
N GLY A 424 19.42 2.79 0.06
CA GLY A 424 19.11 1.96 -1.10
C GLY A 424 19.94 0.69 -1.21
N TYR A 425 20.26 0.29 -2.44
CA TYR A 425 20.81 -1.03 -2.73
C TYR A 425 21.99 -1.01 -3.71
N LEU A 426 23.08 -1.72 -3.41
CA LEU A 426 24.25 -1.77 -4.30
C LEU A 426 24.25 -3.01 -5.19
N SER A 427 24.36 -4.17 -4.53
CA SER A 427 24.26 -5.51 -5.08
C SER A 427 24.13 -6.45 -3.90
N PHE A 428 23.65 -7.67 -4.12
CA PHE A 428 23.48 -8.63 -3.04
C PHE A 428 24.79 -8.91 -2.29
N ALA A 429 25.93 -8.85 -2.99
CA ALA A 429 27.24 -9.04 -2.37
C ALA A 429 27.73 -7.84 -1.55
N GLN A 430 27.15 -6.66 -1.75
CA GLN A 430 27.60 -5.40 -1.15
C GLN A 430 26.53 -4.70 -0.29
N HIS A 431 25.30 -5.21 -0.24
CA HIS A 431 24.16 -4.56 0.41
C HIS A 431 24.34 -4.31 1.91
N ASP A 432 25.20 -5.07 2.59
CA ASP A 432 25.63 -4.83 3.99
C ASP A 432 26.21 -3.43 4.22
N SER A 433 26.54 -2.68 3.16
CA SER A 433 27.06 -1.32 3.26
C SER A 433 25.98 -0.25 3.40
N VAL A 434 24.72 -0.58 3.14
CA VAL A 434 23.60 0.38 3.02
C VAL A 434 22.30 -0.10 3.67
N ARG A 435 22.28 -1.27 4.31
CA ARG A 435 21.04 -1.95 4.76
C ARG A 435 20.87 -2.07 6.27
N TYR A 436 21.75 -1.50 7.09
CA TYR A 436 21.62 -1.61 8.55
C TYR A 436 20.83 -0.43 9.08
N ALA A 437 20.32 -0.54 10.32
CA ALA A 437 19.40 0.44 10.87
C ALA A 437 19.95 1.89 10.87
N ASP A 438 21.27 2.06 10.94
CA ASP A 438 21.95 3.36 10.88
C ASP A 438 22.05 3.96 9.47
N ASN A 439 21.61 3.22 8.44
CA ASN A 439 21.48 3.66 7.05
C ASN A 439 20.07 4.20 6.70
N HIS A 440 19.17 4.33 7.68
CA HIS A 440 17.78 4.75 7.45
C HIS A 440 17.37 5.91 8.37
N SER A 441 16.38 6.70 7.94
CA SER A 441 15.82 7.83 8.71
C SER A 441 14.95 7.36 9.89
N LEU A 442 15.56 6.71 10.88
CA LEU A 442 14.91 6.12 12.06
C LEU A 442 15.55 6.59 13.38
N ILE A 443 15.19 5.95 14.50
CA ILE A 443 15.74 6.25 15.83
C ILE A 443 16.59 5.08 16.33
N LEU A 444 17.87 5.29 16.64
CA LEU A 444 18.70 4.27 17.28
C LEU A 444 18.58 4.34 18.81
N VAL A 445 18.70 3.20 19.48
CA VAL A 445 18.85 3.08 20.94
C VAL A 445 20.26 2.61 21.26
N ASP A 446 21.03 3.43 21.96
CA ASP A 446 22.44 3.14 22.29
C ASP A 446 23.32 2.83 21.08
N GLY A 447 22.98 3.43 19.93
CA GLY A 447 23.66 3.25 18.65
C GLY A 447 23.22 2.02 17.86
N GLU A 448 22.15 1.33 18.28
CA GLU A 448 21.63 0.12 17.64
C GLU A 448 20.14 0.29 17.28
N GLY A 449 19.70 -0.33 16.20
CA GLY A 449 18.29 -0.36 15.79
C GLY A 449 17.69 -1.78 15.81
N PRO A 450 16.61 -2.02 15.05
CA PRO A 450 16.11 -3.37 14.79
C PRO A 450 17.21 -4.25 14.15
N SER A 451 17.19 -5.55 14.44
CA SER A 451 18.22 -6.47 13.90
C SER A 451 17.99 -6.75 12.42
N ALA A 452 19.02 -6.74 11.58
CA ALA A 452 18.86 -7.12 10.17
C ALA A 452 18.51 -8.62 9.96
N SER A 453 17.85 -8.90 8.85
CA SER A 453 17.55 -10.25 8.37
C SER A 453 18.75 -11.00 7.79
N THR A 454 18.66 -12.34 7.72
CA THR A 454 19.65 -13.20 7.04
C THR A 454 19.00 -14.00 5.92
N VAL A 455 19.81 -14.59 5.05
CA VAL A 455 19.36 -15.43 3.92
C VAL A 455 18.46 -16.61 4.31
N ALA A 456 18.46 -17.00 5.59
CA ALA A 456 17.71 -18.16 6.08
C ALA A 456 16.74 -17.81 7.23
N THR A 457 16.82 -16.61 7.79
CA THR A 457 16.02 -16.22 8.95
C THR A 457 15.61 -14.76 8.82
N SER A 458 14.31 -14.50 8.94
CA SER A 458 13.81 -13.14 9.16
C SER A 458 14.46 -12.55 10.40
N GLY A 459 14.95 -11.32 10.29
CA GLY A 459 15.40 -10.48 11.39
C GLY A 459 14.25 -9.62 11.90
N GLY A 460 14.55 -8.38 12.19
CA GLY A 460 13.63 -7.27 12.43
C GLY A 460 12.75 -7.36 13.66
N THR A 461 11.97 -6.31 13.82
CA THR A 461 10.79 -6.23 14.69
C THR A 461 9.63 -5.75 13.83
N ASP A 462 8.39 -6.15 14.15
CA ASP A 462 7.25 -5.62 13.40
C ASP A 462 7.08 -4.12 13.72
N ALA A 463 6.76 -3.33 12.70
CA ALA A 463 6.21 -1.98 12.83
C ALA A 463 4.81 -1.96 12.23
N PHE A 464 3.89 -1.21 12.82
CA PHE A 464 2.48 -1.22 12.42
C PHE A 464 2.02 0.18 12.08
N ILE A 465 1.46 0.36 10.88
CA ILE A 465 0.74 1.58 10.50
C ILE A 465 -0.68 1.52 11.08
N GLU A 466 -0.98 2.43 11.99
CA GLU A 466 -2.26 2.50 12.70
C GLU A 466 -2.78 3.93 12.78
N ASN A 467 -4.03 4.08 13.25
CA ASN A 467 -4.65 5.36 13.60
C ASN A 467 -4.56 6.45 12.52
N TYR A 468 -4.63 6.06 11.25
CA TYR A 468 -4.51 6.96 10.11
C TYR A 468 -5.85 7.58 9.67
N PHE A 469 -5.77 8.74 9.02
CA PHE A 469 -6.90 9.42 8.40
C PHE A 469 -6.42 10.39 7.31
N ASP A 470 -7.35 10.81 6.45
CA ASP A 470 -7.16 11.80 5.38
C ASP A 470 -8.31 12.82 5.48
N LEU A 471 -7.94 14.09 5.66
CA LEU A 471 -8.84 15.25 5.68
C LEU A 471 -8.26 16.33 4.76
N PRO A 472 -9.08 17.26 4.23
CA PRO A 472 -8.67 18.18 3.16
C PRO A 472 -7.33 18.91 3.35
N ASP A 473 -7.01 19.32 4.59
CA ASP A 473 -5.79 20.08 4.92
C ASP A 473 -4.85 19.32 5.88
N ILE A 474 -5.18 18.06 6.23
CA ILE A 474 -4.34 17.23 7.08
C ILE A 474 -4.55 15.73 6.83
N ASP A 475 -3.46 15.07 6.44
CA ASP A 475 -3.35 13.62 6.48
C ASP A 475 -2.51 13.18 7.67
N PHE A 476 -2.76 11.99 8.17
CA PHE A 476 -2.06 11.48 9.34
C PHE A 476 -1.88 9.97 9.30
N ALA A 477 -0.73 9.50 9.77
CA ALA A 477 -0.52 8.11 10.15
C ALA A 477 0.37 7.99 11.40
N GLU A 478 0.13 6.96 12.19
CA GLU A 478 0.99 6.54 13.28
C GLU A 478 1.71 5.24 12.91
N VAL A 479 3.01 5.16 13.19
CA VAL A 479 3.77 3.92 13.14
C VAL A 479 4.20 3.54 14.55
N GLN A 480 3.81 2.35 14.98
CA GLN A 480 4.22 1.79 16.28
C GLN A 480 5.19 0.64 16.11
N THR A 481 6.25 0.60 16.91
CA THR A 481 7.17 -0.54 16.96
C THR A 481 7.83 -0.65 18.33
N ASN A 482 8.51 -1.78 18.56
CA ASN A 482 9.28 -2.02 19.78
C ASN A 482 10.56 -2.77 19.44
N TYR A 483 11.70 -2.19 19.82
CA TYR A 483 12.99 -2.85 19.81
C TYR A 483 13.81 -2.40 21.01
N LEU A 484 14.76 -3.26 21.42
CA LEU A 484 15.68 -2.99 22.53
C LEU A 484 14.96 -2.62 23.86
N ASN A 485 13.76 -3.19 24.09
CA ASN A 485 12.86 -2.91 25.22
C ASN A 485 12.40 -1.44 25.32
N THR A 486 12.31 -0.76 24.19
CA THR A 486 11.77 0.60 24.07
C THR A 486 10.59 0.57 23.10
N ASP A 487 9.47 1.16 23.52
CA ASP A 487 8.30 1.37 22.67
C ASP A 487 8.42 2.72 21.95
N PHE A 488 8.09 2.72 20.66
CA PHE A 488 8.11 3.88 19.79
C PHE A 488 6.74 4.11 19.17
N SER A 489 6.32 5.37 19.11
CA SER A 489 5.18 5.84 18.32
C SER A 489 5.64 7.04 17.50
N ARG A 490 5.76 6.86 16.18
CA ARG A 490 6.07 7.92 15.22
C ARG A 490 4.77 8.42 14.61
N ASN A 491 4.48 9.69 14.78
CA ASN A 491 3.23 10.30 14.35
C ASN A 491 3.54 11.31 13.25
N VAL A 492 3.09 11.03 12.03
CA VAL A 492 3.38 11.87 10.87
C VAL A 492 2.10 12.58 10.45
N ALA A 493 2.12 13.91 10.44
CA ALA A 493 1.07 14.74 9.88
C ALA A 493 1.57 15.43 8.60
N PHE A 494 0.83 15.28 7.51
CA PHE A 494 1.03 16.02 6.27
C PHE A 494 0.04 17.18 6.23
N ILE A 495 0.54 18.40 6.31
CA ILE A 495 -0.25 19.61 6.55
C ILE A 495 -0.31 20.44 5.28
N ASN A 496 -1.52 20.88 4.90
CA ASN A 496 -1.80 21.77 3.76
C ASN A 496 -1.10 21.32 2.47
N ASP A 497 -1.01 20.00 2.24
CA ASP A 497 -0.35 19.41 1.09
C ASP A 497 1.12 19.84 0.88
N SER A 498 1.78 20.38 1.91
CA SER A 498 3.02 21.14 1.76
C SER A 498 4.12 20.76 2.74
N TYR A 499 3.76 20.34 3.95
CA TYR A 499 4.70 20.23 5.07
C TYR A 499 4.49 18.95 5.87
N PHE A 500 5.57 18.39 6.40
CA PHE A 500 5.49 17.23 7.30
C PHE A 500 5.87 17.61 8.72
N ILE A 501 5.10 17.13 9.69
CA ILE A 501 5.42 17.21 11.10
C ILE A 501 5.53 15.79 11.64
N ILE A 502 6.71 15.42 12.12
CA ILE A 502 6.97 14.15 12.77
C ILE A 502 7.02 14.36 14.29
N SER A 503 6.17 13.65 15.00
CA SER A 503 6.08 13.65 16.46
C SER A 503 6.38 12.25 17.00
N ASP A 504 7.59 12.05 17.50
CA ASP A 504 8.00 10.77 18.07
C ASP A 504 7.78 10.76 19.58
N ILE A 505 7.14 9.70 20.09
CA ILE A 505 6.96 9.44 21.52
C ILE A 505 7.68 8.13 21.85
N ILE A 506 8.64 8.22 22.77
CA ILE A 506 9.51 7.11 23.15
C ILE A 506 9.30 6.79 24.63
N THR A 507 9.01 5.54 24.93
CA THR A 507 8.87 5.07 26.32
C THR A 507 9.70 3.82 26.58
N GLY A 508 10.54 3.87 27.62
CA GLY A 508 11.45 2.79 27.99
C GLY A 508 11.52 2.54 29.49
N SER A 509 12.07 1.38 29.89
CA SER A 509 12.29 1.06 31.30
C SER A 509 13.58 1.62 31.87
N ASP A 510 14.59 1.83 31.03
CA ASP A 510 15.94 2.23 31.39
C ASP A 510 16.30 3.56 30.72
N ILE A 511 17.38 4.20 31.19
CA ILE A 511 17.93 5.39 30.53
C ILE A 511 18.76 4.91 29.34
N HIS A 512 18.44 5.43 28.16
CA HIS A 512 19.13 5.17 26.91
C HIS A 512 19.57 6.46 26.25
N THR A 513 20.45 6.32 25.27
CA THR A 513 20.66 7.33 24.24
C THR A 513 19.77 7.04 23.05
N TYR A 514 19.01 8.04 22.62
CA TYR A 514 18.16 8.00 21.43
C TYR A 514 18.76 8.92 20.36
N ASP A 515 19.15 8.33 19.23
CA ASP A 515 19.71 9.06 18.08
C ASP A 515 18.66 9.10 16.97
N TRP A 516 18.03 10.25 16.78
CA TRP A 516 17.10 10.49 15.67
C TRP A 516 17.88 10.88 14.42
N LEU A 517 17.71 10.13 13.33
CA LEU A 517 18.47 10.25 12.09
C LEU A 517 17.61 10.81 10.95
N LEU A 518 18.21 11.69 10.15
CA LEU A 518 17.70 12.09 8.84
C LEU A 518 18.79 11.93 7.79
N HIS A 519 18.53 11.06 6.83
CA HIS A 519 19.32 10.87 5.63
C HIS A 519 18.78 11.80 4.54
N GLY A 520 19.44 12.95 4.36
CA GLY A 520 19.09 13.94 3.35
C GLY A 520 19.99 13.87 2.12
N ASN A 521 19.47 14.31 0.97
CA ASN A 521 20.20 14.38 -0.29
C ASN A 521 21.16 15.58 -0.33
N GLY A 522 22.25 15.52 0.41
CA GLY A 522 23.25 16.58 0.44
C GLY A 522 24.47 16.26 1.29
N GLY A 523 25.54 17.00 1.06
CA GLY A 523 26.82 16.76 1.72
C GLY A 523 27.56 15.53 1.16
N GLY A 524 28.55 15.03 1.88
CA GLY A 524 29.42 13.95 1.41
C GLY A 524 30.04 14.24 0.04
N ASP A 525 29.75 13.39 -0.95
CA ASP A 525 30.14 13.55 -2.35
C ASP A 525 28.95 13.66 -3.34
N THR A 526 27.74 13.91 -2.83
CA THR A 526 26.49 14.08 -3.62
C THR A 526 26.50 15.24 -4.63
N GLU A 527 27.47 16.15 -4.56
CA GLU A 527 27.48 17.48 -5.22
C GLU A 527 26.38 18.46 -4.74
N ASN A 528 25.45 18.02 -3.91
CA ASN A 528 24.40 18.82 -3.28
C ASN A 528 24.86 19.44 -1.96
N ASP A 529 24.26 20.56 -1.56
CA ASP A 529 24.69 21.32 -0.38
C ASP A 529 24.03 20.80 0.90
N PHE A 530 24.77 20.86 2.01
CA PHE A 530 24.28 20.56 3.36
C PHE A 530 24.76 21.63 4.36
N GLN A 531 23.88 21.97 5.30
CA GLN A 531 24.22 22.83 6.42
C GLN A 531 23.54 22.37 7.70
N LEU A 532 24.32 22.09 8.75
CA LEU A 532 23.81 21.97 10.12
C LEU A 532 23.45 23.36 10.67
N THR A 533 22.26 23.49 11.28
CA THR A 533 21.75 24.74 11.85
C THR A 533 21.66 24.65 13.37
N ASP A 534 21.31 25.77 14.03
CA ASP A 534 21.14 25.79 15.49
C ASP A 534 19.94 24.95 15.97
N TYR A 535 19.00 24.61 15.07
CA TYR A 535 17.75 23.92 15.38
C TYR A 535 17.51 22.68 14.53
N GLY A 536 18.48 22.22 13.74
CA GLY A 536 18.36 21.05 12.88
C GLY A 536 19.33 21.12 11.70
N SER A 537 18.83 21.04 10.48
CA SER A 537 19.65 21.06 9.27
C SER A 537 18.92 21.58 8.04
N GLN A 538 19.67 21.82 6.97
CA GLN A 538 19.18 22.16 5.64
C GLN A 538 19.93 21.35 4.60
N TYR A 539 19.20 20.66 3.74
CA TYR A 539 19.71 19.99 2.53
C TYR A 539 19.22 20.76 1.31
N THR A 540 20.08 21.02 0.33
CA THR A 540 19.71 21.76 -0.89
C THR A 540 20.08 20.98 -2.14
N VAL A 541 19.06 20.60 -2.92
CA VAL A 541 19.17 19.89 -4.20
C VAL A 541 18.62 20.78 -5.30
N ASN A 542 19.44 21.13 -6.30
CA ASN A 542 19.03 21.91 -7.47
C ASN A 542 18.22 23.21 -7.17
N GLY A 543 18.43 23.84 -6.00
CA GLY A 543 17.73 25.06 -5.58
C GLY A 543 16.41 24.82 -4.84
N ILE A 544 16.13 23.57 -4.45
CA ILE A 544 15.06 23.17 -3.54
C ILE A 544 15.71 22.77 -2.20
N ASP A 545 15.19 23.33 -1.11
CA ASP A 545 15.63 23.05 0.24
C ASP A 545 14.69 22.04 0.92
N LEU A 546 15.26 21.17 1.75
CA LEU A 546 14.58 20.50 2.85
C LEU A 546 15.11 21.07 4.16
N HIS A 547 14.29 21.86 4.85
CA HIS A 547 14.61 22.34 6.19
C HIS A 547 14.11 21.35 7.24
N LEU A 548 14.99 20.96 8.16
CA LEU A 548 14.68 20.25 9.39
C LEU A 548 14.77 21.23 10.57
N PHE A 549 13.68 21.37 11.31
CA PHE A 549 13.69 21.94 12.66
C PHE A 549 13.27 20.88 13.66
N ILE A 550 14.13 20.53 14.61
CA ILE A 550 13.90 19.46 15.57
C ILE A 550 14.22 19.90 17.01
N ASN A 551 13.39 19.45 17.95
CA ASN A 551 13.67 19.57 19.37
C ASN A 551 13.12 18.38 20.17
N SER A 552 13.38 18.41 21.49
CA SER A 552 12.95 17.40 22.44
C SER A 552 12.51 18.04 23.76
N ASP A 553 11.75 17.29 24.57
CA ASP A 553 11.43 17.64 25.96
C ASP A 553 12.63 17.46 26.90
N ASN A 554 13.74 16.91 26.37
CA ASN A 554 15.03 16.75 27.01
C ASN A 554 16.12 17.58 26.29
N GLU A 555 17.32 17.67 26.89
CA GLU A 555 18.46 18.34 26.24
C GLU A 555 18.87 17.58 24.98
N ILE A 556 18.81 18.28 23.84
CA ILE A 556 19.11 17.74 22.51
C ILE A 556 20.51 18.17 22.06
N LEU A 557 21.28 17.22 21.53
CA LEU A 557 22.58 17.48 20.90
C LEU A 557 22.48 17.23 19.39
N LEU A 558 22.70 18.26 18.59
CA LEU A 558 22.77 18.17 17.14
C LEU A 558 24.20 17.90 16.66
N SER A 559 24.33 16.98 15.71
CA SER A 559 25.58 16.63 15.05
C SER A 559 25.32 16.08 13.65
N ASP A 560 26.38 15.84 12.90
CA ASP A 560 26.37 15.30 11.54
C ASP A 560 27.50 14.29 11.33
N TYR A 561 27.32 13.37 10.38
CA TYR A 561 28.36 12.45 9.90
C TYR A 561 28.07 12.02 8.46
N ASP A 562 29.09 11.53 7.75
CA ASP A 562 28.89 10.99 6.40
C ASP A 562 28.59 9.48 6.45
N ASP A 563 27.67 9.03 5.60
CA ASP A 563 27.31 7.63 5.41
C ASP A 563 27.17 7.25 3.93
N TYR A 564 27.16 5.95 3.62
CA TYR A 564 27.07 5.43 2.27
C TYR A 564 25.65 5.49 1.72
N HIS A 565 25.54 5.70 0.41
CA HIS A 565 24.28 5.52 -0.33
C HIS A 565 24.55 4.92 -1.71
N GLU A 566 23.50 4.40 -2.33
CA GLU A 566 23.45 3.92 -3.70
C GLU A 566 23.56 5.07 -4.71
N VAL A 567 24.51 4.97 -5.64
CA VAL A 567 24.56 5.84 -6.85
C VAL A 567 24.14 5.05 -8.09
N ASN A 568 24.60 3.81 -8.16
CA ASN A 568 24.24 2.82 -9.17
C ASN A 568 24.74 1.43 -8.73
N TYR A 569 24.38 0.38 -9.48
CA TYR A 569 24.78 -0.99 -9.21
C TYR A 569 26.30 -1.11 -8.90
N GLU A 570 26.63 -1.71 -7.75
CA GLU A 570 27.99 -1.86 -7.20
C GLU A 570 28.78 -0.55 -6.97
N THR A 571 28.12 0.60 -6.98
CA THR A 571 28.75 1.92 -6.82
C THR A 571 28.11 2.69 -5.67
N ALA A 572 28.87 2.81 -4.59
CA ALA A 572 28.48 3.60 -3.42
C ALA A 572 29.03 5.03 -3.50
N GLY A 573 28.22 5.99 -3.09
CA GLY A 573 28.59 7.37 -2.80
C GLY A 573 28.51 7.65 -1.30
N LEU A 574 28.74 8.91 -0.91
CA LEU A 574 28.61 9.42 0.44
C LEU A 574 27.63 10.59 0.49
N HIS A 575 26.78 10.62 1.51
CA HIS A 575 25.92 11.75 1.85
C HIS A 575 26.09 12.09 3.33
N THR A 576 25.60 13.25 3.77
CA THR A 576 25.70 13.65 5.18
C THR A 576 24.39 13.41 5.91
N VAL A 577 24.45 12.69 7.03
CA VAL A 577 23.32 12.37 7.93
C VAL A 577 23.22 13.42 9.03
N THR A 578 22.02 13.93 9.27
CA THR A 578 21.74 14.74 10.46
C THR A 578 21.41 13.83 11.63
N LYS A 579 22.03 14.08 12.79
CA LYS A 579 21.79 13.31 14.01
C LYS A 579 21.42 14.20 15.19
N ALA A 580 20.26 13.90 15.78
CA ALA A 580 19.76 14.51 17.00
C ALA A 580 19.77 13.50 18.16
N THR A 581 20.66 13.70 19.13
CA THR A 581 20.86 12.79 20.28
C THR A 581 20.18 13.31 21.54
N VAL A 582 19.47 12.44 22.24
CA VAL A 582 18.89 12.67 23.58
C VAL A 582 19.26 11.53 24.53
N GLU A 583 19.66 11.83 25.77
CA GLU A 583 19.84 10.81 26.82
C GLU A 583 18.69 10.91 27.84
N ALA A 584 17.79 9.92 27.85
CA ALA A 584 16.62 9.93 28.71
C ALA A 584 16.03 8.54 28.93
N GLN A 585 15.09 8.40 29.87
CA GLN A 585 14.27 7.19 30.02
C GLN A 585 13.07 7.20 29.07
N ASN A 586 12.40 8.35 28.97
CA ASN A 586 11.36 8.62 28.00
C ASN A 586 11.75 9.92 27.31
N ALA A 587 11.45 10.02 26.01
CA ALA A 587 11.73 11.21 25.24
C ALA A 587 10.60 11.46 24.26
N THR A 588 10.47 12.71 23.86
CA THR A 588 9.70 13.11 22.69
C THR A 588 10.62 13.82 21.71
N PHE A 589 10.40 13.64 20.42
CA PHE A 589 10.95 14.51 19.38
C PHE A 589 9.81 15.18 18.62
N SER A 590 9.98 16.45 18.28
CA SER A 590 9.11 17.15 17.35
C SER A 590 9.96 17.72 16.23
N ALA A 591 9.74 17.22 15.02
CA ALA A 591 10.47 17.58 13.82
C ALA A 591 9.54 18.18 12.76
N PHE A 592 9.85 19.39 12.31
CA PHE A 592 9.24 20.01 11.13
C PHE A 592 10.15 19.77 9.92
N LEU A 593 9.62 19.13 8.89
CA LEU A 593 10.28 18.82 7.63
C LEU A 593 9.62 19.64 6.52
N ILE A 594 10.31 20.67 6.07
CA ILE A 594 9.74 21.72 5.22
C ILE A 594 10.46 21.74 3.87
N PRO A 595 9.89 21.11 2.83
CA PRO A 595 10.37 21.28 1.47
C PRO A 595 9.97 22.67 0.95
N ALA A 596 10.92 23.44 0.43
CA ALA A 596 10.66 24.78 -0.10
C ALA A 596 11.69 25.20 -1.15
N PRO A 597 11.39 26.15 -2.05
CA PRO A 597 12.42 26.77 -2.88
C PRO A 597 13.47 27.49 -2.02
N ALA A 598 14.76 27.39 -2.38
CA ALA A 598 15.89 27.74 -1.52
C ALA A 598 16.06 29.23 -1.11
N ASN A 599 15.13 30.10 -1.51
CA ASN A 599 15.13 31.52 -1.15
C ASN A 599 13.93 31.91 -0.26
N GLY A 600 13.16 30.94 0.23
CA GLY A 600 12.09 31.17 1.21
C GLY A 600 12.66 31.51 2.59
N GLU A 601 12.11 32.53 3.25
CA GLU A 601 12.41 32.77 4.66
C GLU A 601 11.42 31.97 5.51
N ILE A 602 11.90 30.95 6.21
CA ILE A 602 11.13 30.16 7.17
C ILE A 602 11.61 30.51 8.57
N LEU A 603 10.72 31.08 9.38
CA LEU A 603 11.03 31.40 10.77
C LEU A 603 10.51 30.29 11.69
N TYR A 604 11.43 29.61 12.37
CA TYR A 604 11.11 28.63 13.40
C TYR A 604 11.25 29.24 14.80
N ASN A 605 10.23 29.03 15.64
CA ASN A 605 10.20 29.44 17.04
C ASN A 605 9.96 28.20 17.93
N PRO A 606 10.98 27.71 18.65
CA PRO A 606 10.83 26.53 19.51
C PRO A 606 9.93 26.84 20.71
N LEU A 607 9.16 25.84 21.14
CA LEU A 607 8.31 25.93 22.30
C LEU A 607 9.15 25.95 23.58
N ALA A 608 8.92 26.95 24.44
CA ALA A 608 9.62 27.10 25.71
C ALA A 608 8.74 26.67 26.91
N LEU A 609 8.34 25.40 26.94
CA LEU A 609 7.51 24.80 27.98
C LEU A 609 8.20 23.57 28.59
N GLU A 610 7.99 23.33 29.89
CA GLU A 610 8.54 22.14 30.56
C GLU A 610 7.73 20.88 30.20
N ASN A 611 8.43 19.75 30.01
CA ASN A 611 7.86 18.42 29.75
C ASN A 611 7.07 18.28 28.44
N CYS A 612 7.40 19.07 27.42
CA CYS A 612 6.93 18.89 26.06
C CYS A 612 7.97 19.39 25.06
N SER A 613 7.91 18.85 23.85
CA SER A 613 8.63 19.34 22.68
C SER A 613 7.66 20.03 21.70
N GLY A 614 8.19 20.65 20.65
CA GLY A 614 7.40 21.35 19.64
C GLY A 614 7.81 22.79 19.40
N GLY A 615 7.01 23.51 18.63
CA GLY A 615 7.31 24.87 18.23
C GLY A 615 6.31 25.38 17.21
N SER A 616 6.65 26.49 16.57
CA SER A 616 5.90 27.01 15.45
C SER A 616 6.81 27.38 14.29
N ILE A 617 6.26 27.29 13.09
CA ILE A 617 6.83 27.89 11.90
C ILE A 617 5.89 28.97 11.37
N ILE A 618 6.47 30.03 10.82
CA ILE A 618 5.75 31.09 10.13
C ILE A 618 6.16 31.08 8.67
N SER A 619 5.17 30.85 7.79
CA SER A 619 5.33 30.84 6.34
C SER A 619 4.29 31.77 5.72
N GLY A 620 4.72 32.96 5.27
CA GLY A 620 3.79 33.98 4.79
C GLY A 620 2.85 34.48 5.91
N ASN A 621 1.55 34.23 5.76
CA ASN A 621 0.52 34.55 6.78
C ASN A 621 0.13 33.32 7.63
N GLU A 622 0.65 32.14 7.29
CA GLU A 622 0.32 30.89 7.96
C GLU A 622 1.24 30.68 9.17
N ILE A 623 0.63 30.31 10.30
CA ILE A 623 1.30 29.90 11.53
C ILE A 623 0.93 28.44 11.75
N ILE A 624 1.94 27.57 11.64
CA ILE A 624 1.80 26.15 11.93
C ILE A 624 2.46 25.89 13.28
N LEU A 625 1.75 25.22 14.17
CA LEU A 625 2.20 24.90 15.52
C LEU A 625 2.11 23.39 15.75
N SER A 626 3.13 22.84 16.40
CA SER A 626 3.10 21.48 16.92
C SER A 626 3.56 21.44 18.37
N LEU A 627 2.94 20.57 19.16
CA LEU A 627 3.30 20.27 20.54
C LEU A 627 3.21 18.77 20.75
N VAL A 628 4.24 18.19 21.40
CA VAL A 628 4.31 16.75 21.71
C VAL A 628 4.63 16.53 23.18
N LYS A 629 3.91 15.62 23.84
CA LYS A 629 4.14 15.18 25.22
C LYS A 629 3.69 13.72 25.43
N ASN A 630 4.08 13.14 26.57
CA ASN A 630 3.85 11.74 26.91
C ASN A 630 2.85 11.51 28.05
N ASN A 631 2.01 12.51 28.35
CA ASN A 631 1.01 12.47 29.41
C ASN A 631 -0.22 13.30 29.04
N ASN A 632 -1.34 13.08 29.73
CA ASN A 632 -2.60 13.80 29.49
C ASN A 632 -2.83 14.96 30.46
N ASP A 633 -1.79 15.53 31.06
CA ASP A 633 -1.95 16.74 31.87
C ASP A 633 -2.27 17.93 30.95
N ASN A 634 -3.11 18.84 31.41
CA ASN A 634 -3.41 20.06 30.66
C ASN A 634 -2.16 20.94 30.59
N ILE A 635 -1.75 21.30 29.38
CA ILE A 635 -0.68 22.25 29.13
C ILE A 635 -1.22 23.34 28.21
N GLY A 636 -0.85 24.59 28.50
CA GLY A 636 -1.23 25.72 27.69
C GLY A 636 -0.09 26.68 27.50
N SER A 637 -0.15 27.43 26.41
CA SER A 637 0.84 28.44 26.06
C SER A 637 0.18 29.54 25.25
N ASN A 638 0.92 30.64 25.11
CA ASN A 638 0.66 31.64 24.09
C ASN A 638 1.88 31.64 23.17
N LEU A 639 1.73 31.07 21.98
CA LEU A 639 2.79 31.02 20.96
C LEU A 639 2.28 31.73 19.71
N GLU A 640 3.01 32.75 19.25
CA GLU A 640 2.66 33.53 18.05
C GLU A 640 1.20 34.04 18.01
N SER A 641 0.67 34.46 19.17
CA SER A 641 -0.73 34.92 19.34
C SER A 641 -1.80 33.83 19.25
N ILE A 642 -1.42 32.55 19.36
CA ILE A 642 -2.32 31.42 19.56
C ILE A 642 -2.33 31.11 21.07
N GLU A 643 -3.39 31.49 21.78
CA GLU A 643 -3.60 31.12 23.17
C GLU A 643 -4.41 29.84 23.23
N PHE A 644 -3.79 28.75 23.71
CA PHE A 644 -4.45 27.45 23.75
C PHE A 644 -4.10 26.67 25.01
N THR A 645 -4.97 25.72 25.36
CA THR A 645 -4.71 24.67 26.35
C THR A 645 -5.16 23.33 25.79
N THR A 646 -4.32 22.30 25.92
CA THR A 646 -4.58 20.95 25.40
C THR A 646 -4.20 19.89 26.43
N ASN A 647 -4.89 18.75 26.40
CA ASN A 647 -4.48 17.56 27.13
C ASN A 647 -3.98 16.42 26.23
N ALA A 648 -3.96 16.63 24.91
CA ALA A 648 -3.53 15.63 23.94
C ALA A 648 -2.02 15.33 24.05
N PHE A 649 -1.62 14.17 23.54
CA PHE A 649 -0.20 13.81 23.42
C PHE A 649 0.45 14.56 22.27
N VAL A 650 -0.21 14.63 21.12
CA VAL A 650 0.20 15.45 19.98
C VAL A 650 -0.88 16.50 19.75
N THR A 651 -0.48 17.75 19.52
CA THR A 651 -1.37 18.82 19.09
C THR A 651 -0.74 19.52 17.91
N ASN A 652 -1.39 19.46 16.73
CA ASN A 652 -1.02 20.25 15.57
C ASN A 652 -2.11 21.28 15.30
N LEU A 653 -1.72 22.53 15.07
CA LEU A 653 -2.61 23.63 14.74
C LEU A 653 -2.10 24.35 13.50
N VAL A 654 -3.01 24.72 12.61
CA VAL A 654 -2.73 25.64 11.51
C VAL A 654 -3.65 26.83 11.63
N LYS A 655 -3.08 28.02 11.62
CA LYS A 655 -3.82 29.27 11.71
C LYS A 655 -3.30 30.27 10.67
N GLU A 656 -4.22 30.82 9.90
CA GLU A 656 -3.96 31.95 9.01
C GLU A 656 -4.60 33.24 9.56
N ASP A 657 -5.25 34.02 8.68
CA ASP A 657 -5.97 35.27 8.98
C ASP A 657 -7.34 35.04 9.67
N GLU A 658 -7.69 33.78 9.93
CA GLU A 658 -8.95 33.37 10.53
C GLU A 658 -9.05 33.64 12.04
N VAL A 659 -10.29 33.64 12.54
CA VAL A 659 -10.64 33.84 13.95
C VAL A 659 -10.34 32.61 14.79
N ILE A 660 -10.31 31.43 14.18
CA ILE A 660 -10.06 30.12 14.79
C ILE A 660 -8.97 29.41 13.96
N PRO A 661 -8.20 28.45 14.51
CA PRO A 661 -7.33 27.63 13.69
C PRO A 661 -8.16 26.82 12.66
N GLY A 662 -7.79 26.91 11.39
CA GLY A 662 -8.41 26.17 10.30
C GLY A 662 -8.11 24.67 10.37
N THR A 663 -7.00 24.27 10.98
CA THR A 663 -6.72 22.85 11.26
C THR A 663 -6.39 22.65 12.73
N ILE A 664 -7.03 21.66 13.35
CA ILE A 664 -6.81 21.23 14.73
C ILE A 664 -6.71 19.71 14.75
N HIS A 665 -5.55 19.17 15.14
CA HIS A 665 -5.34 17.75 15.34
C HIS A 665 -4.87 17.47 16.77
N LEU A 666 -5.53 16.52 17.43
CA LEU A 666 -5.29 16.09 18.80
C LEU A 666 -5.13 14.57 18.83
N LYS A 667 -3.92 14.08 19.09
CA LYS A 667 -3.70 12.65 19.31
C LYS A 667 -3.92 12.29 20.78
N ASN A 668 -4.71 11.25 21.04
CA ASN A 668 -4.99 10.71 22.36
C ASN A 668 -5.38 11.82 23.34
N GLY A 669 -6.30 12.69 22.89
CA GLY A 669 -6.76 13.88 23.60
C GLY A 669 -8.26 13.84 23.86
N SER A 670 -8.71 14.65 24.79
CA SER A 670 -10.13 14.83 25.09
C SER A 670 -10.53 16.26 25.40
N TYR A 671 -9.59 17.21 25.34
CA TYR A 671 -9.82 18.60 25.71
C TYR A 671 -8.88 19.51 24.92
N PHE A 672 -9.48 20.53 24.29
CA PHE A 672 -8.76 21.63 23.67
C PHE A 672 -9.54 22.93 23.87
N GLN A 673 -8.84 23.93 24.38
CA GLN A 673 -9.32 25.29 24.59
C GLN A 673 -8.50 26.24 23.71
N TYR A 674 -9.18 27.20 23.11
CA TYR A 674 -8.59 28.24 22.28
C TYR A 674 -9.18 29.61 22.67
N ASP A 675 -8.33 30.61 22.92
CA ASP A 675 -8.74 31.98 23.32
C ASP A 675 -9.83 32.00 24.43
N ASP A 676 -9.59 31.29 25.53
CA ASP A 676 -10.50 31.11 26.68
C ASP A 676 -11.83 30.36 26.37
N VAL A 677 -12.00 29.82 25.17
CA VAL A 677 -13.18 29.02 24.77
C VAL A 677 -12.82 27.53 24.79
N ASP A 678 -13.56 26.74 25.58
CA ASP A 678 -13.49 25.28 25.57
C ASP A 678 -14.05 24.75 24.24
N LEU A 679 -13.21 24.75 23.21
CA LEU A 679 -13.59 24.51 21.83
C LEU A 679 -13.95 23.05 21.58
N ILE A 680 -13.22 22.12 22.19
CA ILE A 680 -13.37 20.69 21.99
C ILE A 680 -13.34 19.98 23.34
N GLN A 681 -14.36 19.15 23.60
CA GLN A 681 -14.37 18.21 24.71
C GLN A 681 -14.86 16.85 24.24
N SER A 682 -14.17 15.78 24.62
CA SER A 682 -14.60 14.41 24.35
C SER A 682 -14.84 13.67 25.66
N SER A 683 -15.84 12.78 25.65
CA SER A 683 -16.15 11.89 26.78
C SER A 683 -15.02 10.93 27.16
N GLN A 684 -14.04 10.74 26.28
CA GLN A 684 -12.86 9.89 26.48
C GLN A 684 -11.70 10.36 25.62
N LEU A 685 -10.50 9.82 25.86
CA LEU A 685 -9.35 10.06 24.98
C LEU A 685 -9.60 9.45 23.60
N THR A 686 -9.35 10.23 22.56
CA THR A 686 -9.48 9.83 21.16
C THR A 686 -8.43 10.57 20.34
N ASP A 687 -8.06 10.01 19.20
CA ASP A 687 -7.44 10.80 18.15
C ASP A 687 -8.58 11.58 17.47
N LEU A 688 -8.39 12.87 17.29
CA LEU A 688 -9.37 13.79 16.75
C LEU A 688 -8.69 14.74 15.79
N ALA A 689 -9.28 14.93 14.62
CA ALA A 689 -8.89 15.98 13.71
C ALA A 689 -10.11 16.78 13.27
N LEU A 690 -9.92 18.08 13.08
CA LEU A 690 -10.87 19.02 12.53
C LEU A 690 -10.15 19.90 11.51
N ASN A 691 -10.68 19.93 10.30
CA ASN A 691 -10.43 20.95 9.32
C ASN A 691 -11.66 21.86 9.25
N ILE A 692 -11.49 23.15 9.50
CA ILE A 692 -12.52 24.18 9.64
C ILE A 692 -12.25 25.22 8.57
N THR A 693 -13.28 25.54 7.81
CA THR A 693 -13.32 26.61 6.81
C THR A 693 -14.37 27.64 7.23
N ASP A 694 -14.56 28.70 6.44
CA ASP A 694 -15.57 29.74 6.70
C ASP A 694 -16.99 29.21 6.99
N ASN A 695 -17.43 28.13 6.32
CA ASN A 695 -18.81 27.63 6.44
C ASN A 695 -18.92 26.10 6.57
N GLU A 696 -17.81 25.38 6.56
CA GLU A 696 -17.80 23.92 6.62
C GLU A 696 -16.70 23.45 7.56
N ALA A 697 -16.92 22.32 8.23
CA ALA A 697 -15.88 21.61 8.94
C ALA A 697 -15.92 20.11 8.65
N PHE A 698 -14.75 19.53 8.42
CA PHE A 698 -14.52 18.11 8.22
C PHE A 698 -13.81 17.58 9.45
N GLY A 699 -14.30 16.48 10.01
CA GLY A 699 -13.76 15.93 11.24
C GLY A 699 -13.59 14.44 11.20
N TYR A 700 -12.68 13.97 12.05
CA TYR A 700 -12.37 12.57 12.23
C TYR A 700 -12.22 12.25 13.72
N VAL A 701 -12.67 11.06 14.14
CA VAL A 701 -12.35 10.46 15.44
C VAL A 701 -12.02 8.98 15.28
N THR A 702 -11.10 8.45 16.09
CA THR A 702 -10.74 7.02 16.06
C THR A 702 -11.70 6.10 16.81
N ASN A 703 -12.51 6.60 17.74
CA ASN A 703 -13.33 5.74 18.61
C ASN A 703 -14.70 6.33 19.02
N ASN A 704 -15.53 5.47 19.62
CA ASN A 704 -16.91 5.78 20.02
C ASN A 704 -16.94 6.83 21.12
N CYS A 705 -17.17 8.09 20.79
CA CYS A 705 -17.19 9.16 21.78
C CYS A 705 -18.44 10.03 21.68
N ALA A 706 -18.77 10.70 22.79
CA ALA A 706 -19.56 11.92 22.74
C ALA A 706 -18.58 13.10 22.62
N LEU A 707 -18.71 13.88 21.55
CA LEU A 707 -17.84 14.98 21.20
C LEU A 707 -18.62 16.30 21.31
N GLU A 708 -18.18 17.20 22.16
CA GLU A 708 -18.72 18.55 22.31
C GLU A 708 -17.82 19.54 21.57
N LEU A 709 -18.40 20.27 20.63
CA LEU A 709 -17.74 21.30 19.82
C LEU A 709 -18.41 22.64 20.07
N PHE A 710 -17.64 23.64 20.51
CA PHE A 710 -18.15 25.01 20.57
C PHE A 710 -18.11 25.62 19.17
N THR A 711 -19.28 25.71 18.54
CA THR A 711 -19.45 26.24 17.18
C THR A 711 -19.94 27.69 17.17
N GLY A 712 -20.47 28.17 18.30
CA GLY A 712 -21.04 29.52 18.48
C GLY A 712 -22.39 29.71 17.78
N ASN A 713 -22.54 29.13 16.60
CA ASN A 713 -23.72 29.14 15.75
C ASN A 713 -24.26 27.73 15.55
N MET A 714 -25.58 27.62 15.32
CA MET A 714 -26.22 26.34 15.04
C MET A 714 -25.79 25.84 13.65
N PRO A 715 -25.32 24.59 13.51
CA PRO A 715 -25.03 24.03 12.19
C PRO A 715 -26.29 23.98 11.32
N VAL A 716 -26.12 24.33 10.05
CA VAL A 716 -27.12 24.14 8.98
C VAL A 716 -27.32 22.65 8.72
N SER A 717 -26.22 21.87 8.72
CA SER A 717 -26.26 20.43 8.56
C SER A 717 -25.15 19.73 9.34
N VAL A 718 -25.41 18.47 9.71
CA VAL A 718 -24.48 17.56 10.39
C VAL A 718 -24.61 16.19 9.73
N ALA A 719 -23.49 15.61 9.29
CA ALA A 719 -23.43 14.25 8.77
C ALA A 719 -22.30 13.45 9.45
N GLY A 720 -22.38 12.12 9.41
CA GLY A 720 -21.40 11.21 10.04
C GLY A 720 -21.62 10.92 11.52
N ALA A 721 -22.44 11.71 12.23
CA ALA A 721 -22.83 11.43 13.61
C ALA A 721 -24.09 10.57 13.72
N GLU A 722 -24.16 9.67 14.72
CA GLU A 722 -25.36 8.88 15.03
C GLU A 722 -26.52 9.75 15.54
N SER A 723 -26.16 10.77 16.32
CA SER A 723 -27.08 11.81 16.79
C SER A 723 -26.31 13.06 17.17
N TYR A 724 -26.98 14.20 17.16
CA TYR A 724 -26.43 15.44 17.69
C TYR A 724 -27.46 16.25 18.48
N ILE A 725 -26.96 17.10 19.37
CA ILE A 725 -27.74 18.08 20.14
C ILE A 725 -27.00 19.41 20.04
N TYR A 726 -27.71 20.50 19.76
CA TYR A 726 -27.15 21.85 19.84
C TYR A 726 -27.80 22.63 20.98
N ASN A 727 -27.00 23.27 21.82
CA ASN A 727 -27.46 24.08 22.93
C ASN A 727 -26.50 25.26 23.19
N ALA A 728 -26.98 26.49 22.98
CA ALA A 728 -26.30 27.72 23.35
C ALA A 728 -24.83 27.82 22.89
N GLY A 729 -24.56 27.53 21.61
CA GLY A 729 -23.21 27.57 21.01
C GLY A 729 -22.47 26.23 21.04
N LEU A 730 -22.95 25.25 21.82
CA LEU A 730 -22.32 23.94 21.98
C LEU A 730 -23.05 22.89 21.14
N LEU A 731 -22.31 22.20 20.26
CA LEU A 731 -22.76 21.06 19.49
C LEU A 731 -22.23 19.77 20.10
N SER A 732 -23.10 18.92 20.63
CA SER A 732 -22.75 17.59 21.13
C SER A 732 -23.07 16.54 20.07
N LEU A 733 -22.05 15.86 19.54
CA LEU A 733 -22.14 14.75 18.59
C LEU A 733 -21.99 13.42 19.33
N THR A 734 -22.69 12.38 18.87
CA THR A 734 -22.43 10.99 19.26
C THR A 734 -21.86 10.25 18.06
N LEU A 735 -20.63 9.77 18.19
CA LEU A 735 -19.86 9.09 17.14
C LEU A 735 -19.62 7.63 17.54
N GLN A 736 -19.40 6.75 16.57
CA GLN A 736 -19.16 5.32 16.77
C GLN A 736 -17.96 4.87 15.95
N ASP A 737 -17.16 3.96 16.50
CA ASP A 737 -15.96 3.41 15.89
C ASP A 737 -15.03 4.53 15.38
N SER A 738 -14.19 4.23 14.40
CA SER A 738 -13.51 5.27 13.62
C SER A 738 -14.54 5.88 12.66
N SER A 739 -14.68 7.21 12.68
CA SER A 739 -15.73 7.92 11.95
C SER A 739 -15.28 9.28 11.44
N TYR A 740 -15.63 9.55 10.19
CA TYR A 740 -15.63 10.88 9.60
C TYR A 740 -16.98 11.58 9.83
N PHE A 741 -16.95 12.89 10.05
CA PHE A 741 -18.15 13.72 10.15
C PHE A 741 -17.96 15.05 9.42
N THR A 742 -19.08 15.63 8.98
CA THR A 742 -19.07 16.94 8.32
C THR A 742 -20.13 17.85 8.92
N LEU A 743 -19.79 19.13 9.02
CA LEU A 743 -20.63 20.20 9.56
C LEU A 743 -20.72 21.31 8.52
N GLU A 744 -21.92 21.82 8.26
CA GLU A 744 -22.10 23.11 7.56
C GLU A 744 -22.45 24.15 8.62
N VAL A 745 -21.49 24.99 9.00
CA VAL A 745 -21.63 25.97 10.09
C VAL A 745 -20.72 27.17 9.86
N ASP A 746 -21.27 28.37 10.03
CA ASP A 746 -20.49 29.62 10.11
C ASP A 746 -19.88 29.70 11.51
N TRP A 747 -18.60 29.38 11.67
CA TRP A 747 -18.00 29.17 13.00
C TRP A 747 -17.79 30.49 13.75
N SER A 748 -18.11 30.53 15.05
CA SER A 748 -17.88 31.70 15.89
C SER A 748 -17.36 31.34 17.28
N LEU A 749 -16.44 32.15 17.81
CA LEU A 749 -16.01 32.09 19.21
C LEU A 749 -16.95 32.85 20.16
N GLU A 750 -17.98 33.52 19.63
CA GLU A 750 -19.02 34.16 20.43
C GLU A 750 -20.32 33.36 20.36
N ASN A 751 -21.02 33.23 21.50
CA ASN A 751 -22.38 32.71 21.49
C ASN A 751 -23.33 33.78 20.95
N THR A 752 -23.70 33.66 19.67
CA THR A 752 -24.70 34.54 19.05
C THR A 752 -26.09 33.90 18.95
N GLY A 753 -26.22 32.62 19.35
CA GLY A 753 -27.47 31.88 19.37
C GLY A 753 -28.40 32.26 20.53
N SER A 754 -29.71 32.29 20.27
CA SER A 754 -30.71 32.22 21.35
C SER A 754 -30.73 30.82 21.99
N ASP A 755 -31.17 30.72 23.25
CA ASP A 755 -31.52 29.46 23.93
C ASP A 755 -32.72 28.79 23.23
N ASP A 756 -32.55 28.38 21.98
CA ASP A 756 -33.46 27.47 21.29
C ASP A 756 -32.85 26.08 21.38
N MET A 757 -33.41 25.28 22.29
CA MET A 757 -33.19 23.84 22.30
C MET A 757 -33.76 23.31 20.97
N ALA A 758 -32.89 23.08 19.99
CA ALA A 758 -33.30 22.54 18.71
C ALA A 758 -33.70 21.07 18.88
N ILE A 759 -35.00 20.86 19.05
CA ILE A 759 -35.66 19.55 18.98
C ILE A 759 -35.48 19.04 17.53
N PRO A 760 -35.22 17.74 17.31
CA PRO A 760 -34.94 17.21 15.98
C PRO A 760 -35.96 17.69 14.93
N ASP A 761 -35.47 18.33 13.86
CA ASP A 761 -36.31 18.68 12.70
C ASP A 761 -36.83 17.44 11.96
N ASN A 762 -36.20 16.28 12.23
CA ASN A 762 -36.49 15.00 11.60
C ASN A 762 -36.97 13.96 12.63
N PHE A 763 -37.88 13.08 12.19
CA PHE A 763 -38.28 11.91 12.96
C PHE A 763 -37.08 11.01 13.24
N ILE A 764 -36.91 10.59 14.49
CA ILE A 764 -35.82 9.68 14.89
C ILE A 764 -36.41 8.32 15.25
N LEU A 765 -35.93 7.25 14.61
CA LEU A 765 -36.13 5.87 15.04
C LEU A 765 -34.84 5.34 15.68
N TYR A 766 -34.84 5.24 17.01
CA TYR A 766 -33.69 4.78 17.78
C TYR A 766 -33.48 3.28 17.61
N GLN A 767 -32.22 2.85 17.80
CA GLN A 767 -31.90 1.43 17.92
C GLN A 767 -32.60 0.83 19.15
N ASN A 768 -33.20 -0.36 18.99
CA ASN A 768 -33.89 -1.03 20.09
C ASN A 768 -32.88 -1.41 21.19
N TYR A 769 -33.29 -1.29 22.47
CA TYR A 769 -32.44 -1.63 23.61
C TYR A 769 -33.18 -2.49 24.63
N PRO A 770 -32.56 -3.59 25.12
CA PRO A 770 -31.28 -4.14 24.69
C PRO A 770 -31.32 -4.69 23.25
N ASN A 771 -30.17 -4.80 22.59
CA ASN A 771 -29.99 -5.51 21.32
C ASN A 771 -28.57 -6.13 21.28
N PRO A 772 -28.41 -7.47 21.30
CA PRO A 772 -29.45 -8.48 21.29
C PRO A 772 -30.34 -8.49 22.55
N PHE A 773 -31.57 -9.03 22.46
CA PHE A 773 -32.53 -9.05 23.57
C PHE A 773 -33.12 -10.42 23.86
N ASN A 774 -33.59 -10.64 25.10
CA ASN A 774 -34.26 -11.87 25.54
C ASN A 774 -35.24 -11.63 26.72
N PRO A 775 -36.55 -11.93 26.60
CA PRO A 775 -37.34 -11.97 25.38
C PRO A 775 -37.87 -10.58 24.98
N SER A 776 -37.57 -9.52 25.75
CA SER A 776 -38.11 -8.18 25.54
C SER A 776 -37.05 -7.12 25.20
N THR A 777 -37.41 -6.19 24.32
CA THR A 777 -36.64 -5.00 23.96
C THR A 777 -37.55 -3.77 23.87
N SER A 778 -36.98 -2.59 24.07
CA SER A 778 -37.65 -1.32 23.91
C SER A 778 -37.27 -0.70 22.57
N ILE A 779 -38.27 -0.32 21.77
CA ILE A 779 -38.12 0.41 20.52
C ILE A 779 -38.58 1.84 20.78
N SER A 780 -37.65 2.79 20.70
CA SER A 780 -37.95 4.21 20.94
C SER A 780 -37.95 5.02 19.64
N PHE A 781 -38.77 6.07 19.59
CA PHE A 781 -38.79 7.06 18.50
C PHE A 781 -39.26 8.42 19.02
N ALA A 782 -38.88 9.49 18.33
CA ALA A 782 -39.22 10.87 18.69
C ALA A 782 -39.82 11.64 17.49
N TYR A 783 -40.67 12.63 17.79
CA TYR A 783 -41.38 13.48 16.83
C TYR A 783 -40.94 14.95 16.92
N PRO A 784 -40.98 15.71 15.80
CA PRO A 784 -40.94 17.17 15.86
C PRO A 784 -42.20 17.73 16.53
N ASN A 785 -42.06 18.73 17.39
CA ASN A 785 -43.16 19.34 18.16
C ASN A 785 -44.28 19.94 17.26
N SER A 786 -43.95 20.30 16.02
CA SER A 786 -44.87 20.87 15.03
C SER A 786 -45.84 19.85 14.38
N GLN A 787 -45.65 18.55 14.63
CA GLN A 787 -46.39 17.44 14.02
C GLN A 787 -47.09 16.53 15.04
N ALA A 788 -47.00 16.83 16.35
CA ALA A 788 -47.54 15.99 17.42
C ALA A 788 -49.07 15.74 17.31
N ASP A 789 -49.81 16.65 16.68
CA ASP A 789 -51.26 16.56 16.47
C ASP A 789 -51.67 15.86 15.14
N HIS A 790 -50.73 15.46 14.26
CA HIS A 790 -50.99 14.93 12.91
C HIS A 790 -50.54 13.47 12.68
N ASN A 791 -50.76 12.60 13.66
CA ASN A 791 -50.32 11.19 13.62
C ASN A 791 -51.41 10.16 13.24
N GLU A 792 -52.43 10.51 12.45
CA GLU A 792 -53.55 9.60 12.17
C GLU A 792 -53.17 8.31 11.40
N ASN A 793 -51.95 8.22 10.85
CA ASN A 793 -51.46 7.11 10.03
C ASN A 793 -50.13 6.47 10.50
N ALA A 794 -49.65 6.76 11.72
CA ALA A 794 -48.40 6.21 12.20
C ALA A 794 -48.46 4.69 12.48
N GLU A 795 -47.44 3.95 12.06
CA GLU A 795 -47.45 2.49 12.10
C GLU A 795 -46.07 1.87 12.26
N LEU A 796 -45.87 1.07 13.32
CA LEU A 796 -44.68 0.25 13.51
C LEU A 796 -44.93 -1.18 13.00
N THR A 797 -44.11 -1.64 12.06
CA THR A 797 -44.21 -3.00 11.48
C THR A 797 -42.92 -3.77 11.73
N ILE A 798 -43.05 -5.00 12.24
CA ILE A 798 -41.94 -5.93 12.47
C ILE A 798 -41.98 -7.02 11.40
N PHE A 799 -40.83 -7.33 10.82
CA PHE A 799 -40.63 -8.30 9.75
C PHE A 799 -39.58 -9.34 10.13
N ASN A 800 -39.67 -10.53 9.52
CA ASN A 800 -38.54 -11.44 9.42
C ASN A 800 -37.69 -11.13 8.18
N LEU A 801 -36.52 -11.79 8.06
CA LEU A 801 -35.62 -11.63 6.91
C LEU A 801 -36.24 -11.98 5.54
N LYS A 802 -37.35 -12.72 5.50
CA LYS A 802 -38.09 -13.02 4.26
C LYS A 802 -39.10 -11.93 3.89
N GLY A 803 -39.09 -10.80 4.58
CA GLY A 803 -40.03 -9.69 4.41
C GLY A 803 -41.45 -10.01 4.89
N GLN A 804 -41.67 -11.12 5.61
CA GLN A 804 -43.00 -11.47 6.12
C GLN A 804 -43.30 -10.63 7.37
N ILE A 805 -44.47 -9.99 7.40
CA ILE A 805 -44.94 -9.22 8.54
C ILE A 805 -45.22 -10.16 9.72
N ILE A 806 -44.52 -9.91 10.82
CA ILE A 806 -44.60 -10.66 12.07
C ILE A 806 -45.62 -10.02 13.02
N ARG A 807 -45.51 -8.69 13.19
CA ARG A 807 -46.40 -7.90 14.03
C ARG A 807 -46.54 -6.52 13.41
N LYS A 808 -47.74 -5.94 13.53
CA LYS A 808 -48.08 -4.63 13.00
C LYS A 808 -48.84 -3.88 14.06
N LEU A 809 -48.38 -2.68 14.38
CA LEU A 809 -48.89 -1.85 15.46
C LEU A 809 -49.25 -0.49 14.87
N LYS A 810 -50.54 -0.15 14.86
CA LYS A 810 -50.99 1.21 14.57
C LYS A 810 -50.78 2.07 15.81
N LEU A 811 -50.27 3.28 15.60
CA LEU A 811 -49.99 4.25 16.64
C LEU A 811 -51.05 5.35 16.50
N THR A 812 -52.08 5.37 17.36
CA THR A 812 -53.10 6.42 17.36
C THR A 812 -52.91 7.35 18.57
N ASN A 813 -53.34 8.62 18.45
CA ASN A 813 -53.23 9.59 19.56
C ASN A 813 -53.90 9.12 20.87
N ALA A 814 -54.91 8.24 20.80
CA ALA A 814 -55.52 7.64 21.98
C ALA A 814 -54.61 6.56 22.64
N ASP A 815 -53.86 5.79 21.83
CA ASP A 815 -52.93 4.75 22.31
C ASP A 815 -51.64 5.34 22.93
N LEU A 816 -51.30 6.58 22.56
CA LEU A 816 -50.11 7.30 23.03
C LEU A 816 -50.34 8.07 24.36
N SER A 817 -51.57 8.06 24.87
CA SER A 817 -52.00 8.90 26.00
C SER A 817 -52.48 8.12 27.23
N ASP A 818 -52.61 6.79 27.15
CA ASP A 818 -53.20 5.96 28.22
C ASP A 818 -52.40 4.67 28.46
N THR A 819 -52.33 4.23 29.71
CA THR A 819 -51.41 3.20 30.24
C THR A 819 -51.71 1.76 29.74
N GLY A 820 -51.21 1.40 28.56
CA GLY A 820 -51.11 0.03 28.01
C GLY A 820 -49.66 -0.35 27.66
N ASP A 821 -49.41 -1.35 26.79
CA ASP A 821 -48.06 -1.78 26.30
C ASP A 821 -47.17 -0.64 25.69
N PHE A 822 -47.73 0.56 25.63
CA PHE A 822 -47.16 1.83 25.21
C PHE A 822 -47.06 2.74 26.45
N ALA A 823 -45.84 2.97 26.93
CA ALA A 823 -45.62 3.95 27.98
C ALA A 823 -45.07 5.23 27.35
N ARG A 824 -45.79 6.34 27.51
CA ARG A 824 -45.18 7.66 27.40
C ARG A 824 -44.36 7.87 28.67
N GLU A 825 -43.06 7.64 28.60
CA GLU A 825 -42.16 8.09 29.66
C GLU A 825 -42.03 9.60 29.52
N LEU A 826 -42.48 10.33 30.54
CA LEU A 826 -42.12 11.73 30.70
C LEU A 826 -40.66 11.73 31.14
N ASP A 827 -39.75 11.87 30.20
CA ASP A 827 -38.37 12.25 30.52
C ASP A 827 -38.40 13.73 30.94
N GLU A 828 -37.69 14.13 32.00
CA GLU A 828 -37.70 15.52 32.50
C GLU A 828 -37.16 16.53 31.45
N PHE A 829 -36.63 16.03 30.34
CA PHE A 829 -35.98 16.79 29.26
C PHE A 829 -36.60 16.61 27.86
N ASP A 830 -37.54 15.67 27.63
CA ASP A 830 -38.14 15.46 26.30
C ASP A 830 -39.59 14.94 26.37
N GLU A 831 -40.56 15.82 26.11
CA GLU A 831 -41.99 15.50 26.17
C GLU A 831 -42.51 14.69 24.97
N ASN A 832 -41.67 14.45 23.93
CA ASN A 832 -42.06 13.91 22.61
C ASN A 832 -41.45 12.55 22.24
N LYS A 833 -40.75 11.91 23.19
CA LYS A 833 -40.21 10.55 23.02
C LYS A 833 -41.25 9.48 23.35
N PHE A 834 -41.32 8.45 22.51
CA PHE A 834 -42.21 7.31 22.67
C PHE A 834 -41.42 6.01 22.68
N THR A 835 -41.81 5.10 23.57
CA THR A 835 -41.16 3.80 23.71
C THR A 835 -42.19 2.67 23.66
N ILE A 836 -41.91 1.67 22.83
CA ILE A 836 -42.73 0.46 22.66
C ILE A 836 -41.92 -0.74 23.11
N THR A 837 -42.45 -1.52 24.05
CA THR A 837 -41.84 -2.80 24.40
C THR A 837 -42.31 -3.89 23.44
N TRP A 838 -41.38 -4.63 22.86
CA TRP A 838 -41.68 -5.85 22.12
C TRP A 838 -41.07 -7.06 22.82
N ASP A 839 -41.91 -8.06 23.09
CA ASP A 839 -41.63 -9.28 23.86
C ASP A 839 -41.33 -10.50 22.97
N GLY A 840 -40.97 -10.28 21.70
CA GLY A 840 -40.58 -11.35 20.79
C GLY A 840 -41.72 -12.29 20.39
N ILE A 841 -42.99 -11.86 20.48
CA ILE A 841 -44.16 -12.61 20.03
C ILE A 841 -44.76 -12.04 18.74
N ASP A 842 -45.38 -12.92 17.95
CA ASP A 842 -46.14 -12.54 16.74
C ASP A 842 -47.57 -12.09 17.05
N SER A 843 -48.29 -11.63 16.01
CA SER A 843 -49.70 -11.20 16.10
C SER A 843 -50.71 -12.26 16.58
N LYS A 844 -50.31 -13.54 16.70
CA LYS A 844 -51.13 -14.64 17.24
C LYS A 844 -50.71 -15.04 18.65
N GLY A 845 -49.84 -14.26 19.29
CA GLY A 845 -49.32 -14.53 20.64
C GLY A 845 -48.30 -15.67 20.69
N ARG A 846 -47.69 -16.04 19.56
CA ARG A 846 -46.70 -17.13 19.51
C ARG A 846 -45.29 -16.53 19.62
N SER A 847 -44.48 -17.07 20.52
CA SER A 847 -43.08 -16.68 20.66
C SER A 847 -42.28 -17.06 19.42
N LEU A 848 -41.41 -16.15 18.97
CA LEU A 848 -40.59 -16.32 17.79
C LEU A 848 -39.27 -17.04 18.11
N PRO A 849 -38.61 -17.68 17.13
CA PRO A 849 -37.28 -18.27 17.31
C PRO A 849 -36.19 -17.19 17.41
N SER A 850 -35.02 -17.53 17.99
CA SER A 850 -33.83 -16.68 17.92
C SER A 850 -33.50 -16.33 16.47
N GLY A 851 -33.06 -15.10 16.21
CA GLY A 851 -32.72 -14.66 14.86
C GLY A 851 -32.83 -13.16 14.67
N ILE A 852 -32.56 -12.73 13.45
CA ILE A 852 -32.62 -11.33 13.04
C ILE A 852 -34.05 -10.98 12.61
N TYR A 853 -34.54 -9.86 13.12
CA TYR A 853 -35.80 -9.24 12.75
C TYR A 853 -35.54 -7.78 12.34
N LEU A 854 -36.43 -7.23 11.52
CA LEU A 854 -36.40 -5.81 11.15
C LEU A 854 -37.64 -5.14 11.72
N TYR A 855 -37.52 -3.90 12.17
CA TYR A 855 -38.67 -3.08 12.52
C TYR A 855 -38.63 -1.79 11.72
N ARG A 856 -39.80 -1.39 11.22
CA ARG A 856 -39.99 -0.20 10.40
C ARG A 856 -41.07 0.68 10.99
N LEU A 857 -40.75 1.94 11.21
CA LEU A 857 -41.72 2.98 11.52
C LEU A 857 -42.16 3.64 10.21
N ASN A 858 -43.44 3.56 9.88
CA ASN A 858 -44.05 4.22 8.73
C ASN A 858 -44.95 5.36 9.20
N LEU A 859 -44.85 6.49 8.51
CA LEU A 859 -45.64 7.70 8.68
C LEU A 859 -46.14 8.17 7.30
N GLU A 860 -46.93 9.24 7.25
CA GLU A 860 -47.57 9.70 6.00
C GLU A 860 -46.56 10.04 4.88
N ASN A 861 -45.40 10.61 5.23
CA ASN A 861 -44.34 10.97 4.27
C ASN A 861 -42.92 10.47 4.68
N TYR A 862 -42.82 9.56 5.65
CA TYR A 862 -41.53 9.09 6.18
C TYR A 862 -41.55 7.61 6.53
N SER A 863 -40.42 6.91 6.31
CA SER A 863 -40.24 5.52 6.71
C SER A 863 -38.79 5.25 7.12
N ALA A 864 -38.57 4.80 8.36
CA ALA A 864 -37.26 4.35 8.84
C ALA A 864 -37.29 2.87 9.22
N THR A 865 -36.22 2.13 8.91
CA THR A 865 -36.07 0.70 9.25
C THR A 865 -34.78 0.48 10.03
N ARG A 866 -34.84 -0.29 11.10
CA ARG A 866 -33.67 -0.72 11.88
C ARG A 866 -33.73 -2.24 12.12
N LYS A 867 -32.58 -2.83 12.48
CA LYS A 867 -32.39 -4.27 12.70
C LYS A 867 -32.41 -4.58 14.19
N MET A 868 -32.94 -5.75 14.58
CA MET A 868 -32.89 -6.26 15.96
C MET A 868 -32.58 -7.77 16.00
N ILE A 869 -31.97 -8.23 17.08
CA ILE A 869 -31.53 -9.60 17.28
C ILE A 869 -32.21 -10.18 18.53
N LEU A 870 -33.11 -11.15 18.31
CA LEU A 870 -33.73 -11.91 19.40
C LEU A 870 -32.85 -13.11 19.76
N LEU A 871 -32.48 -13.24 21.03
CA LEU A 871 -31.84 -14.41 21.62
C LEU A 871 -32.84 -15.11 22.53
N LYS A 872 -32.91 -16.44 22.46
CA LYS A 872 -33.68 -17.27 23.39
C LYS A 872 -32.78 -18.16 24.21
#